data_AF-A0A6G3QAC0-F1
#
_entry.id   AF-A0A6G3QAC0-F1
#
_cell.length_a   1.000
_cell.length_b   1.000
_cell.length_c   1.000
_cell.angle_alpha   90.00
_cell.angle_beta   90.00
_cell.angle_gamma   90.00
#
_symmetry.space_group_name_H-M   'P 1'
#
loop_
_entity.id
_entity.type
_entity.pdbx_description
1 polymer ?
#
loop_
_entity_poly.entity_id
_entity_poly.type
_entity_poly.pdbx_seq_one_letter_code
_entity_poly.pdbx_strand_id
1 'polypeptide(L)'
;MSSVENVTGVENKGRVLPVTDLSLVVLIGASGSGKSTFARRHFKPTEIISSDFCRGLVADDENDQSASGDAFDVLHYIAGKRLAAGRRTVVDATNVQESSRKQLIELARQYDVLPIAIVLDVPDDVCAERNASRTDRADMPRRVIHRHIRELRRSLRHLEREGFRKVHVLRGVEEIESAEVRTEKRFNDLTHLTGPFDIIGDIHGCASELDSLLGKLGYENGVHPGGRTAVFVGDLVDRGPDSPGVLRRVMSMVGSGNALCVPGNHENKYGRHLKGRKVQHTHGLAETIEQMDDESDEFRSQVREFIDGLVSHYVLDGGRLVVCHAGLPEKYHGRTSGRVRSHALYGETTGETDEFGLPVRYPWAEDYRGRAAVVYGHTPVPEASWLNNTICLDTGAVFGGKLTALRWPERELVDVPAEQVWYEPVRPLRSEAPGGHDGRPLDLADVHGRRVVETRHAGRITVREENAAAALEVMSRFAVDPRLLPYLPPTMAPTATSHVEGYLEHPAEAFEQYRADGVERVVCEEKHMGSRAVVLVCRDVEVARKRFGVNGDGPTGALYTRTGRPFVDDPTVTEEILGRVRAAADGAGLWEELGTDWLLLDAELMPWSLKASGLLRSQYAAVGAASGAVFPGALAALEGAAARGIDVRDLLARQRERASDASAFTAAYRRYCWPTQGLDGVRLAPFQVLATEGRSLAGLPHDEQLALLDRLVEHDGTGLLQTTRRLYVDTADAESVRAGVDWWLEMTGRGGEGMVVKPLGGVVRDGKGRLVQPGIKCRGREYLRIIYGPEYTRPENLARLRGRFLNHKRSLAIREYVLGLEALDRLAEGEPLWRVHEAVFGVLALESEPVDPRL
;
A
#
# COMPACT_ATOMS: atom_id res chain seq x y z
N MET A 1 -18.59 5.73 -79.51
CA MET A 1 -18.77 4.54 -78.66
C MET A 1 -17.68 4.54 -77.60
N SER A 2 -17.98 5.00 -76.40
CA SER A 2 -17.54 4.39 -75.13
C SER A 2 -18.09 5.25 -73.99
N SER A 3 -19.03 4.65 -73.29
CA SER A 3 -19.82 5.16 -72.18
C SER A 3 -18.96 5.61 -70.99
N VAL A 4 -19.34 6.74 -70.43
CA VAL A 4 -18.98 7.18 -69.08
C VAL A 4 -19.83 6.35 -68.11
N GLU A 5 -19.21 5.44 -67.37
CA GLU A 5 -19.83 4.80 -66.20
C GLU A 5 -19.36 5.54 -64.94
N ASN A 6 -20.27 6.35 -64.39
CA ASN A 6 -20.21 6.83 -63.02
C ASN A 6 -20.44 5.64 -62.07
N VAL A 7 -19.37 5.11 -61.49
CA VAL A 7 -19.47 4.23 -60.32
C VAL A 7 -19.44 5.11 -59.07
N THR A 8 -20.62 5.53 -58.62
CA THR A 8 -20.80 6.08 -57.26
C THR A 8 -20.74 4.92 -56.26
N GLY A 9 -19.53 4.54 -55.86
CA GLY A 9 -19.31 3.71 -54.69
C GLY A 9 -19.58 4.54 -53.44
N VAL A 10 -20.82 4.50 -52.94
CA VAL A 10 -21.13 4.97 -51.59
C VAL A 10 -20.50 3.93 -50.64
N GLU A 11 -19.32 4.24 -50.10
CA GLU A 11 -18.81 3.54 -48.93
C GLU A 11 -19.87 3.64 -47.83
N ASN A 12 -20.51 2.52 -47.52
CA ASN A 12 -21.47 2.43 -46.42
C ASN A 12 -20.67 2.48 -45.11
N LYS A 13 -20.27 3.70 -44.71
CA LYS A 13 -19.56 3.94 -43.44
C LYS A 13 -20.51 3.59 -42.29
N GLY A 14 -20.30 2.43 -41.70
CA GLY A 14 -21.04 1.94 -40.55
C GLY A 14 -21.10 2.96 -39.41
N ARG A 15 -22.22 2.98 -38.67
CA ARG A 15 -22.47 3.98 -37.63
C ARG A 15 -21.69 3.66 -36.35
N VAL A 16 -20.77 4.55 -35.97
CA VAL A 16 -20.00 4.42 -34.73
C VAL A 16 -20.82 4.85 -33.52
N LEU A 17 -20.90 3.99 -32.50
CA LEU A 17 -21.62 4.20 -31.25
C LEU A 17 -20.63 4.36 -30.10
N PRO A 18 -20.36 5.62 -29.67
CA PRO A 18 -19.46 5.86 -28.56
C PRO A 18 -20.06 5.42 -27.22
N VAL A 19 -19.35 4.55 -26.51
CA VAL A 19 -19.73 4.01 -25.19
C VAL A 19 -18.55 4.12 -24.24
N THR A 20 -18.75 4.69 -23.06
CA THR A 20 -17.65 4.85 -22.09
C THR A 20 -17.21 3.50 -21.50
N ASP A 21 -15.93 3.41 -21.17
CA ASP A 21 -15.31 2.26 -20.48
C ASP A 21 -15.92 1.94 -19.10
N LEU A 22 -16.54 2.93 -18.46
CA LEU A 22 -17.39 2.78 -17.27
C LEU A 22 -18.76 3.41 -17.51
N SER A 23 -19.76 2.57 -17.73
CA SER A 23 -21.17 2.95 -17.92
C SER A 23 -22.12 1.79 -17.66
N LEU A 24 -23.39 2.13 -17.45
CA LEU A 24 -24.49 1.19 -17.61
C LEU A 24 -25.10 1.37 -19.00
N VAL A 25 -24.91 0.38 -19.86
CA VAL A 25 -25.52 0.34 -21.20
C VAL A 25 -26.83 -0.43 -21.10
N VAL A 26 -27.92 0.18 -21.56
CA VAL A 26 -29.25 -0.42 -21.57
C VAL A 26 -29.64 -0.66 -23.02
N LEU A 27 -29.76 -1.93 -23.42
CA LEU A 27 -30.29 -2.29 -24.72
C LEU A 27 -31.81 -2.16 -24.70
N ILE A 28 -32.39 -1.48 -25.69
CA ILE A 28 -33.83 -1.20 -25.76
C ILE A 28 -34.34 -1.70 -27.11
N GLY A 29 -35.36 -2.55 -27.11
CA GLY A 29 -35.95 -3.06 -28.34
C GLY A 29 -36.89 -4.24 -28.12
N ALA A 30 -37.80 -4.47 -29.06
CA ALA A 30 -38.76 -5.56 -29.01
C ALA A 30 -38.09 -6.95 -28.96
N SER A 31 -38.81 -7.99 -28.54
CA SER A 31 -38.32 -9.36 -28.71
C SER A 31 -38.11 -9.62 -30.20
N GLY A 32 -37.02 -10.27 -30.59
CA GLY A 32 -36.66 -10.48 -32.01
C GLY A 32 -35.94 -9.31 -32.69
N SER A 33 -35.75 -8.17 -32.01
CA SER A 33 -35.03 -7.01 -32.60
C SER A 33 -33.53 -7.22 -32.77
N GLY A 34 -32.96 -8.31 -32.23
CA GLY A 34 -31.53 -8.64 -32.35
C GLY A 34 -30.63 -8.16 -31.20
N LYS A 35 -31.19 -7.69 -30.07
CA LYS A 35 -30.42 -7.18 -28.91
C LYS A 35 -29.33 -8.13 -28.42
N SER A 36 -29.67 -9.39 -28.14
CA SER A 36 -28.71 -10.37 -27.63
C SER A 36 -27.59 -10.65 -28.63
N THR A 37 -27.91 -10.69 -29.93
CA THR A 37 -26.92 -10.83 -31.01
C THR A 37 -26.01 -9.61 -31.09
N PHE A 38 -26.59 -8.41 -31.03
CA PHE A 38 -25.85 -7.15 -30.99
C PHE A 38 -24.92 -7.10 -29.77
N ALA A 39 -25.43 -7.47 -28.58
CA ALA A 39 -24.68 -7.50 -27.34
C ALA A 39 -23.44 -8.40 -27.45
N ARG A 40 -23.63 -9.65 -27.90
CA ARG A 40 -22.56 -10.64 -28.06
C ARG A 40 -21.52 -10.24 -29.11
N ARG A 41 -21.93 -9.50 -30.15
CA ARG A 41 -21.02 -9.02 -31.19
C ARG A 41 -20.11 -7.89 -30.68
N HIS A 42 -20.63 -7.01 -29.83
CA HIS A 42 -19.95 -5.75 -29.49
C HIS A 42 -19.38 -5.69 -28.07
N PHE A 43 -19.80 -6.57 -27.17
CA PHE A 43 -19.39 -6.57 -25.77
C PHE A 43 -18.88 -7.95 -25.35
N LYS A 44 -18.02 -7.97 -24.33
CA LYS A 44 -17.50 -9.23 -23.78
C LYS A 44 -18.67 -10.01 -23.15
N PRO A 45 -18.66 -11.35 -23.18
CA PRO A 45 -19.70 -12.16 -22.53
C PRO A 45 -19.90 -11.79 -21.05
N THR A 46 -18.81 -11.44 -20.35
CA THR A 46 -18.84 -11.03 -18.95
C THR A 46 -19.41 -9.63 -18.72
N GLU A 47 -19.55 -8.79 -19.75
CA GLU A 47 -20.17 -7.46 -19.65
C GLU A 47 -21.70 -7.50 -19.74
N ILE A 48 -22.26 -8.59 -20.28
CA ILE A 48 -23.68 -8.69 -20.64
C ILE A 48 -24.43 -9.41 -19.52
N ILE A 49 -25.42 -8.74 -18.93
CA ILE A 49 -26.35 -9.33 -17.97
C ILE A 49 -27.73 -9.38 -18.63
N SER A 50 -28.19 -10.58 -18.96
CA SER A 50 -29.49 -10.80 -19.58
C SER A 50 -30.54 -11.17 -18.54
N SER A 51 -31.74 -10.59 -18.65
CA SER A 51 -32.84 -10.98 -17.76
C SER A 51 -33.32 -12.41 -18.01
N ASP A 52 -33.08 -12.96 -19.20
CA ASP A 52 -33.41 -14.35 -19.54
C ASP A 52 -32.45 -15.33 -18.86
N PHE A 53 -31.15 -15.02 -18.90
CA PHE A 53 -30.14 -15.78 -18.13
C PHE A 53 -30.42 -15.74 -16.62
N CYS A 54 -30.78 -14.56 -16.08
CA CYS A 54 -31.14 -14.46 -14.66
C CYS A 54 -32.42 -15.24 -14.33
N ARG A 55 -33.37 -15.38 -15.25
CA ARG A 55 -34.57 -16.23 -15.10
C ARG A 55 -34.19 -17.70 -14.99
N GLY A 56 -33.31 -18.18 -15.86
CA GLY A 56 -32.77 -19.53 -15.79
C GLY A 56 -32.09 -19.84 -14.47
N LEU A 57 -31.40 -18.87 -13.84
CA LEU A 57 -30.77 -19.05 -12.52
C LEU A 57 -31.76 -19.24 -11.36
N VAL A 58 -32.97 -18.67 -11.46
CA VAL A 58 -33.94 -18.68 -10.35
C VAL A 58 -35.08 -19.68 -10.55
N ALA A 59 -35.34 -20.12 -11.78
CA ALA A 59 -36.47 -20.98 -12.14
C ALA A 59 -36.11 -22.19 -13.02
N ASP A 60 -34.82 -22.42 -13.30
CA ASP A 60 -34.32 -23.45 -14.23
C ASP A 60 -34.89 -23.35 -15.68
N ASP A 61 -35.59 -22.26 -16.01
CA ASP A 61 -36.15 -21.94 -17.33
C ASP A 61 -36.01 -20.44 -17.65
N GLU A 62 -35.31 -20.10 -18.73
CA GLU A 62 -35.12 -18.72 -19.20
C GLU A 62 -36.43 -18.04 -19.66
N ASN A 63 -37.49 -18.82 -19.91
CA ASN A 63 -38.77 -18.35 -20.43
C ASN A 63 -39.87 -18.26 -19.36
N ASP A 64 -39.66 -18.73 -18.13
CA ASP A 64 -40.66 -18.69 -17.07
C ASP A 64 -40.95 -17.25 -16.63
N GLN A 65 -42.05 -16.69 -17.15
CA GLN A 65 -42.45 -15.32 -16.87
C GLN A 65 -42.89 -15.10 -15.42
N SER A 66 -43.24 -16.15 -14.67
CA SER A 66 -43.64 -16.04 -13.26
C SER A 66 -42.48 -15.61 -12.37
N ALA A 67 -41.24 -16.00 -12.72
CA ALA A 67 -40.02 -15.66 -12.01
C ALA A 67 -39.40 -14.30 -12.43
N SER A 68 -40.14 -13.46 -13.15
CA SER A 68 -39.60 -12.19 -13.66
C SER A 68 -39.17 -11.22 -12.57
N GLY A 69 -39.86 -11.18 -11.43
CA GLY A 69 -39.46 -10.35 -10.28
C GLY A 69 -38.06 -10.73 -9.78
N ASP A 70 -37.90 -11.99 -9.37
CA ASP A 70 -36.65 -12.53 -8.83
C ASP A 70 -35.49 -12.42 -9.85
N ALA A 71 -35.76 -12.65 -11.13
CA ALA A 71 -34.76 -12.51 -12.20
C ALA A 71 -34.24 -11.06 -12.32
N PHE A 72 -35.11 -10.06 -12.20
CA PHE A 72 -34.68 -8.65 -12.23
C PHE A 72 -33.95 -8.25 -10.94
N ASP A 73 -34.29 -8.83 -9.78
CA ASP A 73 -33.55 -8.60 -8.53
C ASP A 73 -32.10 -9.12 -8.64
N VAL A 74 -31.91 -10.33 -9.16
CA VAL A 74 -30.58 -10.89 -9.45
C VAL A 74 -29.84 -10.02 -10.47
N LEU A 75 -30.51 -9.58 -11.53
CA LEU A 75 -29.93 -8.71 -12.56
C LEU A 75 -29.40 -7.41 -11.96
N HIS A 76 -30.22 -6.72 -11.15
CA HIS A 76 -29.83 -5.46 -10.51
C HIS A 76 -28.69 -5.66 -9.52
N TYR A 77 -28.70 -6.75 -8.76
CA TYR A 77 -27.62 -7.07 -7.82
C TYR A 77 -26.28 -7.27 -8.55
N ILE A 78 -26.25 -8.11 -9.59
CA ILE A 78 -25.04 -8.36 -10.38
C ILE A 78 -24.57 -7.07 -11.05
N ALA A 79 -25.48 -6.33 -11.70
CA ALA A 79 -25.15 -5.07 -12.33
C ALA A 79 -24.56 -4.07 -11.33
N GLY A 80 -25.15 -3.95 -10.13
CA GLY A 80 -24.66 -3.08 -9.07
C GLY A 80 -23.24 -3.46 -8.62
N LYS A 81 -22.95 -4.74 -8.38
CA LYS A 81 -21.59 -5.20 -8.01
C LYS A 81 -20.56 -4.91 -9.10
N ARG A 82 -20.93 -5.06 -10.37
CA ARG A 82 -20.04 -4.73 -11.49
C ARG A 82 -19.77 -3.24 -11.60
N LEU A 83 -20.81 -2.41 -11.49
CA LEU A 83 -20.67 -0.95 -11.50
C LEU A 83 -19.84 -0.47 -10.31
N ALA A 84 -20.04 -1.02 -9.10
CA ALA A 84 -19.22 -0.74 -7.93
C ALA A 84 -17.74 -1.02 -8.20
N ALA A 85 -17.43 -2.14 -8.85
CA ALA A 85 -16.07 -2.53 -9.24
C ALA A 85 -15.51 -1.77 -10.46
N GLY A 86 -16.18 -0.71 -10.93
CA GLY A 86 -15.71 0.11 -12.05
C GLY A 86 -15.77 -0.60 -13.40
N ARG A 87 -16.69 -1.57 -13.57
CA ARG A 87 -16.83 -2.34 -14.81
C ARG A 87 -18.03 -1.87 -15.64
N ARG A 88 -17.82 -1.69 -16.94
CA ARG A 88 -18.93 -1.55 -17.91
C ARG A 88 -19.89 -2.73 -17.79
N THR A 89 -21.17 -2.40 -17.80
CA THR A 89 -22.26 -3.37 -17.64
C THR A 89 -23.32 -3.10 -18.68
N VAL A 90 -23.71 -4.13 -19.42
CA VAL A 90 -24.69 -4.08 -20.49
C VAL A 90 -25.90 -4.91 -20.07
N VAL A 91 -27.06 -4.28 -19.99
CA VAL A 91 -28.31 -4.95 -19.63
C VAL A 91 -29.05 -5.32 -20.90
N ASP A 92 -29.16 -6.63 -21.14
CA ASP A 92 -29.93 -7.22 -22.24
C ASP A 92 -31.32 -7.65 -21.77
N ALA A 93 -32.27 -6.76 -21.96
CA ALA A 93 -33.70 -7.01 -21.76
C ALA A 93 -34.49 -6.18 -22.79
N THR A 94 -35.80 -6.36 -22.88
CA THR A 94 -36.62 -5.57 -23.82
C THR A 94 -36.57 -4.08 -23.52
N ASN A 95 -36.64 -3.70 -22.23
CA ASN A 95 -36.53 -2.33 -21.72
C ASN A 95 -37.43 -1.31 -22.42
N VAL A 96 -38.54 -1.74 -23.05
CA VAL A 96 -39.45 -0.87 -23.81
C VAL A 96 -40.37 -0.04 -22.91
N GLN A 97 -40.54 -0.44 -21.64
CA GLN A 97 -41.34 0.27 -20.63
C GLN A 97 -40.48 1.20 -19.77
N GLU A 98 -41.02 2.38 -19.46
CA GLU A 98 -40.35 3.40 -18.64
C GLU A 98 -40.05 2.92 -17.21
N SER A 99 -40.98 2.18 -16.60
CA SER A 99 -40.81 1.61 -15.25
C SER A 99 -39.59 0.70 -15.14
N SER A 100 -39.35 -0.15 -16.15
CA SER A 100 -38.17 -1.02 -16.21
C SER A 100 -36.87 -0.23 -16.36
N ARG A 101 -36.88 0.86 -17.15
CA ARG A 101 -35.69 1.70 -17.35
C ARG A 101 -35.39 2.58 -16.14
N LYS A 102 -36.41 3.00 -15.39
CA LYS A 102 -36.25 3.85 -14.21
C LYS A 102 -35.31 3.24 -13.18
N GLN A 103 -35.49 1.95 -12.85
CA GLN A 103 -34.63 1.24 -11.90
C GLN A 103 -33.18 1.16 -12.38
N LEU A 104 -32.96 0.95 -13.68
CA LEU A 104 -31.61 0.94 -14.26
C LEU A 104 -30.96 2.34 -14.24
N ILE A 105 -31.72 3.39 -14.51
CA ILE A 105 -31.24 4.78 -14.40
C ILE A 105 -30.90 5.11 -12.94
N GLU A 106 -31.73 4.69 -12.00
CA GLU A 106 -31.48 4.84 -10.55
C GLU A 106 -30.22 4.08 -10.12
N LEU A 107 -30.02 2.86 -10.61
CA LEU A 107 -28.81 2.08 -10.38
C LEU A 107 -27.56 2.78 -10.93
N ALA A 108 -27.62 3.30 -12.16
CA ALA A 108 -26.52 4.08 -12.75
C ALA A 108 -26.20 5.33 -11.91
N ARG A 109 -27.23 6.02 -11.41
CA ARG A 109 -27.08 7.17 -10.52
C ARG A 109 -26.49 6.76 -9.17
N GLN A 110 -26.91 5.65 -8.59
CA GLN A 110 -26.40 5.14 -7.30
C GLN A 110 -24.87 4.94 -7.34
N TYR A 111 -24.34 4.47 -8.47
CA TYR A 111 -22.90 4.21 -8.66
C TYR A 111 -22.16 5.31 -9.43
N ASP A 112 -22.80 6.48 -9.63
CA ASP A 112 -22.22 7.65 -10.29
C ASP A 112 -21.61 7.35 -11.68
N VAL A 113 -22.30 6.53 -12.47
CA VAL A 113 -21.93 6.19 -13.85
C VAL A 113 -22.93 6.74 -14.86
N LEU A 114 -22.51 6.85 -16.12
CA LEU A 114 -23.38 7.30 -17.20
C LEU A 114 -24.34 6.18 -17.64
N PRO A 115 -25.68 6.41 -17.62
CA PRO A 115 -26.62 5.54 -18.30
C PRO A 115 -26.62 5.85 -19.82
N ILE A 116 -26.39 4.83 -20.64
CA ILE A 116 -26.35 4.90 -22.11
C ILE A 116 -27.45 3.99 -22.68
N ALA A 117 -28.33 4.54 -23.50
CA ALA A 117 -29.35 3.76 -24.20
C ALA A 117 -28.85 3.39 -25.62
N ILE A 118 -28.92 2.12 -25.98
CA ILE A 118 -28.77 1.66 -27.37
C ILE A 118 -30.11 1.05 -27.80
N VAL A 119 -30.78 1.72 -28.72
CA VAL A 119 -32.11 1.38 -29.17
C VAL A 119 -32.05 0.70 -30.52
N LEU A 120 -32.67 -0.49 -30.63
CA LEU A 120 -32.83 -1.26 -31.85
C LEU A 120 -34.29 -1.15 -32.31
N ASP A 121 -34.58 -0.16 -33.16
CA ASP A 121 -35.92 0.05 -33.76
C ASP A 121 -36.01 -0.73 -35.07
N VAL A 122 -36.49 -1.98 -34.96
CA VAL A 122 -36.62 -2.93 -36.06
C VAL A 122 -38.09 -3.06 -36.46
N PRO A 123 -38.41 -3.19 -37.77
CA PRO A 123 -39.77 -3.45 -38.24
C PRO A 123 -40.47 -4.67 -37.57
N ASP A 124 -41.80 -4.60 -37.50
CA ASP A 124 -42.66 -5.59 -36.81
C ASP A 124 -42.60 -6.98 -37.45
N ASP A 125 -42.67 -7.01 -38.78
CA ASP A 125 -42.53 -8.18 -39.63
C ASP A 125 -41.19 -8.90 -39.39
N VAL A 126 -40.08 -8.16 -39.38
CA VAL A 126 -38.75 -8.72 -39.13
C VAL A 126 -38.64 -9.28 -37.71
N CYS A 127 -39.16 -8.57 -36.70
CA CYS A 127 -39.17 -9.07 -35.33
C CYS A 127 -40.03 -10.34 -35.19
N ALA A 128 -41.18 -10.39 -35.86
CA ALA A 128 -42.08 -11.55 -35.85
C ALA A 128 -41.43 -12.79 -36.49
N GLU A 129 -40.83 -12.62 -37.66
CA GLU A 129 -40.12 -13.69 -38.37
C GLU A 129 -38.95 -14.24 -37.54
N ARG A 130 -38.18 -13.36 -36.90
CA ARG A 130 -37.07 -13.75 -36.02
C ARG A 130 -37.48 -14.44 -34.73
N ASN A 131 -38.69 -14.21 -34.20
CA ASN A 131 -39.16 -14.99 -33.04
C ASN A 131 -39.75 -16.33 -33.48
N ALA A 132 -40.43 -16.38 -34.62
CA ALA A 132 -41.01 -17.62 -35.16
C ALA A 132 -39.95 -18.70 -35.45
N SER A 133 -38.72 -18.28 -35.79
CA SER A 133 -37.58 -19.18 -36.02
C SER A 133 -36.82 -19.61 -34.75
N ARG A 134 -37.20 -19.10 -33.56
CA ARG A 134 -36.53 -19.42 -32.29
C ARG A 134 -37.28 -20.53 -31.55
N THR A 135 -36.63 -21.68 -31.35
CA THR A 135 -37.24 -22.86 -30.69
C THR A 135 -37.75 -22.59 -29.27
N ASP A 136 -37.13 -21.65 -28.56
CA ASP A 136 -37.51 -21.21 -27.20
C ASP A 136 -38.65 -20.17 -27.18
N ARG A 137 -38.99 -19.56 -28.33
CA ARG A 137 -39.94 -18.44 -28.43
C ARG A 137 -40.89 -18.50 -29.64
N ALA A 138 -40.96 -19.63 -30.33
CA ALA A 138 -41.75 -19.81 -31.55
C ALA A 138 -43.25 -19.52 -31.33
N ASP A 139 -43.76 -19.79 -30.13
CA ASP A 139 -45.16 -19.59 -29.76
C ASP A 139 -45.49 -18.16 -29.27
N MET A 140 -44.53 -17.22 -29.32
CA MET A 140 -44.76 -15.84 -28.87
C MET A 140 -45.83 -15.13 -29.74
N PRO A 141 -46.96 -14.68 -29.17
CA PRO A 141 -48.02 -14.06 -29.98
C PRO A 141 -47.56 -12.75 -30.63
N ARG A 142 -47.81 -12.56 -31.94
CA ARG A 142 -47.46 -11.33 -32.68
C ARG A 142 -47.97 -10.05 -32.02
N ARG A 143 -49.12 -10.11 -31.31
CA ARG A 143 -49.66 -9.00 -30.51
C ARG A 143 -48.69 -8.47 -29.44
N VAL A 144 -47.83 -9.32 -28.87
CA VAL A 144 -46.83 -8.95 -27.86
C VAL A 144 -45.68 -8.17 -28.51
N ILE A 145 -45.21 -8.63 -29.66
CA ILE A 145 -44.18 -7.95 -30.46
C ILE A 145 -44.68 -6.57 -30.88
N HIS A 146 -45.91 -6.50 -31.39
CA HIS A 146 -46.55 -5.25 -31.78
C HIS A 146 -46.69 -4.27 -30.60
N ARG A 147 -47.07 -4.77 -29.42
CA ARG A 147 -47.11 -3.98 -28.18
C ARG A 147 -45.73 -3.41 -27.84
N HIS A 148 -44.68 -4.23 -27.85
CA HIS A 148 -43.31 -3.78 -27.56
C HIS A 148 -42.84 -2.69 -28.52
N ILE A 149 -43.12 -2.82 -29.82
CA ILE A 149 -42.77 -1.80 -30.83
C ILE A 149 -43.53 -0.50 -30.59
N ARG A 150 -44.82 -0.58 -30.25
CA ARG A 150 -45.63 0.59 -29.92
C ARG A 150 -45.11 1.30 -28.66
N GLU A 151 -44.77 0.55 -27.62
CA GLU A 151 -44.18 1.08 -26.36
C GLU A 151 -42.81 1.72 -26.61
N LEU A 152 -41.97 1.07 -27.41
CA LEU A 152 -40.67 1.59 -27.83
C LEU A 152 -40.82 2.94 -28.55
N ARG A 153 -41.63 2.99 -29.62
CA ARG A 153 -41.78 4.20 -30.45
C ARG A 153 -42.41 5.37 -29.69
N ARG A 154 -43.26 5.09 -28.69
CA ARG A 154 -43.83 6.11 -27.81
C ARG A 154 -42.79 6.72 -26.86
N SER A 155 -41.84 5.92 -26.39
CA SER A 155 -40.83 6.35 -25.41
C SER A 155 -39.56 6.94 -26.02
N LEU A 156 -39.24 6.61 -27.28
CA LEU A 156 -38.04 7.08 -28.00
C LEU A 156 -37.72 8.58 -27.83
N ARG A 157 -38.73 9.45 -27.89
CA ARG A 157 -38.55 10.91 -27.81
C ARG A 157 -38.26 11.44 -26.41
N HIS A 158 -38.38 10.60 -25.39
CA HIS A 158 -38.32 10.99 -23.98
C HIS A 158 -37.13 10.36 -23.22
N LEU A 159 -36.36 9.47 -23.85
CA LEU A 159 -35.24 8.75 -23.20
C LEU A 159 -34.22 9.69 -22.54
N GLU A 160 -33.89 10.83 -23.17
CA GLU A 160 -32.99 11.81 -22.56
C GLU A 160 -33.60 12.47 -21.31
N ARG A 161 -34.92 12.72 -21.32
CA ARG A 161 -35.66 13.30 -20.19
C ARG A 161 -35.81 12.30 -19.04
N GLU A 162 -35.84 10.99 -19.33
CA GLU A 162 -35.83 9.93 -18.32
C GLU A 162 -34.50 9.92 -17.54
N GLY A 163 -33.40 10.32 -18.19
CA GLY A 163 -32.09 10.48 -17.58
C GLY A 163 -30.94 9.79 -18.29
N PHE A 164 -31.17 9.19 -19.48
CA PHE A 164 -30.09 8.70 -20.32
C PHE A 164 -29.21 9.85 -20.80
N ARG A 165 -27.89 9.68 -20.70
CA ARG A 165 -26.91 10.71 -21.07
C ARG A 165 -26.44 10.61 -22.52
N LYS A 166 -26.50 9.41 -23.08
CA LYS A 166 -26.30 9.14 -24.52
C LYS A 166 -27.43 8.23 -24.99
N VAL A 167 -28.04 8.55 -26.11
CA VAL A 167 -29.10 7.76 -26.73
C VAL A 167 -28.72 7.47 -28.18
N HIS A 168 -28.41 6.22 -28.46
CA HIS A 168 -28.06 5.73 -29.79
C HIS A 168 -29.26 5.00 -30.38
N VAL A 169 -29.85 5.51 -31.46
CA VAL A 169 -31.03 4.88 -32.09
C VAL A 169 -30.64 4.29 -33.44
N LEU A 170 -30.58 2.97 -33.52
CA LEU A 170 -30.34 2.21 -34.75
C LEU A 170 -31.67 1.82 -35.40
N ARG A 171 -31.86 2.21 -36.67
CA ARG A 171 -33.12 2.01 -37.40
C ARG A 171 -32.96 0.95 -38.48
N GLY A 172 -33.75 -0.12 -38.38
CA GLY A 172 -33.70 -1.23 -39.33
C GLY A 172 -32.49 -2.14 -39.14
N VAL A 173 -32.42 -3.20 -39.96
CA VAL A 173 -31.42 -4.26 -39.82
C VAL A 173 -30.04 -3.81 -40.29
N GLU A 174 -29.96 -3.08 -41.41
CA GLU A 174 -28.70 -2.63 -42.01
C GLU A 174 -27.90 -1.70 -41.07
N GLU A 175 -28.56 -0.74 -40.40
CA GLU A 175 -27.88 0.11 -39.42
C GLU A 175 -27.35 -0.69 -38.22
N ILE A 176 -28.08 -1.72 -37.79
CA ILE A 176 -27.66 -2.58 -36.66
C ILE A 176 -26.47 -3.44 -37.06
N GLU A 177 -26.45 -3.98 -38.28
CA GLU A 177 -25.39 -4.85 -38.76
C GLU A 177 -24.11 -4.10 -39.13
N SER A 178 -24.24 -2.84 -39.57
CA SER A 178 -23.11 -1.97 -39.87
C SER A 178 -22.63 -1.15 -38.67
N ALA A 179 -23.38 -1.11 -37.56
CA ALA A 179 -22.96 -0.37 -36.37
C ALA A 179 -21.68 -0.94 -35.73
N GLU A 180 -20.87 -0.05 -35.17
CA GLU A 180 -19.67 -0.38 -34.43
C GLU A 180 -19.71 0.29 -33.05
N VAL A 181 -19.57 -0.47 -31.97
CA VAL A 181 -19.42 0.12 -30.63
C VAL A 181 -17.96 0.48 -30.40
N ARG A 182 -17.67 1.78 -30.28
CA ARG A 182 -16.32 2.28 -29.96
C ARG A 182 -16.25 2.64 -28.48
N THR A 183 -15.26 2.08 -27.79
CA THR A 183 -15.03 2.41 -26.39
C THR A 183 -14.35 3.78 -26.29
N GLU A 184 -14.96 4.69 -25.54
CA GLU A 184 -14.39 6.00 -25.20
C GLU A 184 -13.90 6.00 -23.75
N LYS A 185 -12.79 6.69 -23.48
CA LYS A 185 -12.40 7.00 -22.11
C LYS A 185 -13.26 8.15 -21.59
N ARG A 186 -13.48 8.16 -20.27
CA ARG A 186 -14.09 9.30 -19.59
C ARG A 186 -13.12 10.47 -19.61
N PHE A 187 -13.62 11.71 -19.62
CA PHE A 187 -12.77 12.92 -19.66
C PHE A 187 -11.84 13.07 -18.44
N ASN A 188 -12.23 12.50 -17.30
CA ASN A 188 -11.42 12.45 -16.09
C ASN A 188 -10.43 11.28 -16.06
N ASP A 189 -10.50 10.32 -17.01
CA ASP A 189 -9.56 9.20 -17.09
C ASP A 189 -8.38 9.58 -18.00
N LEU A 190 -7.33 10.08 -17.37
CA LEU A 190 -6.05 10.38 -17.99
C LEU A 190 -4.96 9.41 -17.48
N THR A 191 -5.34 8.17 -17.14
CA THR A 191 -4.43 7.15 -16.58
C THR A 191 -3.24 6.81 -17.47
N HIS A 192 -3.30 7.18 -18.75
CA HIS A 192 -2.24 7.01 -19.73
C HIS A 192 -1.14 8.08 -19.64
N LEU A 193 -1.41 9.21 -18.98
CA LEU A 193 -0.42 10.24 -18.66
C LEU A 193 0.25 9.84 -17.33
N THR A 194 1.52 9.47 -17.39
CA THR A 194 2.30 8.99 -16.23
C THR A 194 3.20 10.04 -15.59
N GLY A 195 3.16 11.27 -16.12
CA GLY A 195 4.00 12.37 -15.66
C GLY A 195 5.38 12.36 -16.34
N PRO A 196 6.38 13.06 -15.75
CA PRO A 196 6.32 13.74 -14.45
C PRO A 196 5.35 14.94 -14.39
N PHE A 197 4.78 15.21 -13.21
CA PHE A 197 3.83 16.32 -12.99
C PHE A 197 4.31 17.30 -11.93
N ASP A 198 3.93 18.58 -12.08
CA ASP A 198 4.03 19.60 -11.04
C ASP A 198 2.63 20.11 -10.70
N ILE A 199 2.10 19.68 -9.57
CA ILE A 199 0.71 19.97 -9.18
C ILE A 199 0.73 21.22 -8.31
N ILE A 200 0.02 22.27 -8.72
CA ILE A 200 0.09 23.62 -8.12
C ILE A 200 -1.21 23.90 -7.37
N GLY A 201 -1.08 24.39 -6.13
CA GLY A 201 -2.18 24.76 -5.22
C GLY A 201 -3.02 25.97 -5.68
N ASP A 202 -3.92 26.42 -4.80
CA ASP A 202 -4.84 27.52 -5.05
C ASP A 202 -4.08 28.85 -5.21
N ILE A 203 -4.34 29.56 -6.32
CA ILE A 203 -3.55 30.75 -6.73
C ILE A 203 -4.26 32.04 -6.34
N HIS A 204 -5.60 32.10 -6.48
CA HIS A 204 -6.43 33.25 -6.12
C HIS A 204 -5.91 34.59 -6.66
N GLY A 205 -5.60 34.69 -7.96
CA GLY A 205 -5.16 35.94 -8.59
C GLY A 205 -3.74 36.41 -8.24
N CYS A 206 -2.95 35.61 -7.52
CA CYS A 206 -1.55 35.89 -7.19
C CYS A 206 -0.61 35.55 -8.37
N ALA A 207 -0.65 36.37 -9.44
CA ALA A 207 0.12 36.14 -10.66
C ALA A 207 1.65 36.18 -10.44
N SER A 208 2.15 37.09 -9.59
CA SER A 208 3.60 37.23 -9.32
C SER A 208 4.17 36.00 -8.61
N GLU A 209 3.44 35.47 -7.62
CA GLU A 209 3.77 34.24 -6.92
C GLU A 209 3.73 33.03 -7.86
N LEU A 210 2.75 32.97 -8.78
CA LEU A 210 2.70 31.92 -9.80
C LEU A 210 3.94 31.94 -10.69
N ASP A 211 4.34 33.10 -11.22
CA ASP A 211 5.53 33.21 -12.08
C ASP A 211 6.81 32.87 -11.30
N SER A 212 6.91 33.31 -10.05
CA SER A 212 8.03 32.95 -9.14
C SER A 212 8.11 31.45 -8.89
N LEU A 213 6.97 30.79 -8.63
CA LEU A 213 6.91 29.34 -8.42
C LEU A 213 7.25 28.57 -9.69
N LEU A 214 6.70 28.96 -10.84
CA LEU A 214 7.00 28.35 -12.13
C LEU A 214 8.50 28.48 -12.47
N GLY A 215 9.10 29.64 -12.21
CA GLY A 215 10.54 29.85 -12.35
C GLY A 215 11.36 28.92 -11.44
N LYS A 216 10.98 28.80 -10.16
CA LYS A 216 11.62 27.88 -9.20
C LYS A 216 11.46 26.41 -9.58
N LEU A 217 10.33 26.06 -10.18
CA LEU A 217 10.07 24.71 -10.71
C LEU A 217 10.85 24.42 -11.99
N GLY A 218 11.33 25.45 -12.71
CA GLY A 218 12.12 25.33 -13.94
C GLY A 218 11.33 25.52 -15.23
N TYR A 219 10.15 26.11 -15.19
CA TYR A 219 9.36 26.42 -16.39
C TYR A 219 9.86 27.69 -17.07
N GLU A 220 10.06 27.61 -18.39
CA GLU A 220 10.37 28.74 -19.26
C GLU A 220 9.19 28.97 -20.21
N ASN A 221 8.59 30.16 -20.17
CA ASN A 221 7.41 30.51 -20.99
C ASN A 221 6.27 29.47 -20.92
N GLY A 222 6.07 28.84 -19.77
CA GLY A 222 5.03 27.84 -19.56
C GLY A 222 5.38 26.42 -20.03
N VAL A 223 6.65 26.17 -20.41
CA VAL A 223 7.14 24.84 -20.81
C VAL A 223 8.26 24.41 -19.87
N HIS A 224 8.23 23.16 -19.40
CA HIS A 224 9.32 22.62 -18.59
C HIS A 224 10.33 21.86 -19.50
N PRO A 225 11.62 22.23 -19.54
CA PRO A 225 12.61 21.59 -20.41
C PRO A 225 12.78 20.08 -20.17
N GLY A 226 12.60 19.63 -18.92
CA GLY A 226 12.57 18.22 -18.53
C GLY A 226 11.27 17.47 -18.85
N GLY A 227 10.32 18.06 -19.60
CA GLY A 227 9.08 17.41 -20.01
C GLY A 227 8.02 17.24 -18.91
N ARG A 228 8.09 18.01 -17.82
CA ARG A 228 7.08 18.00 -16.76
C ARG A 228 5.81 18.72 -17.22
N THR A 229 4.65 18.24 -16.76
CA THR A 229 3.34 18.84 -17.04
C THR A 229 2.79 19.49 -15.77
N ALA A 230 2.42 20.78 -15.85
CA ALA A 230 1.80 21.46 -14.71
C ALA A 230 0.34 20.99 -14.52
N VAL A 231 -0.13 20.87 -13.28
CA VAL A 231 -1.52 20.51 -12.98
C VAL A 231 -2.07 21.46 -11.92
N PHE A 232 -3.00 22.33 -12.31
CA PHE A 232 -3.60 23.30 -11.39
C PHE A 232 -4.81 22.70 -10.67
N VAL A 233 -4.87 22.83 -9.34
CA VAL A 233 -5.94 22.26 -8.50
C VAL A 233 -7.22 23.12 -8.45
N GLY A 234 -7.26 24.26 -9.13
CA GLY A 234 -8.41 25.17 -9.18
C GLY A 234 -8.16 26.47 -8.42
N ASP A 235 -9.22 27.26 -8.22
CA ASP A 235 -9.19 28.55 -7.53
C ASP A 235 -8.06 29.46 -8.04
N LEU A 236 -8.10 29.68 -9.35
CA LEU A 236 -7.23 30.60 -10.11
C LEU A 236 -7.62 32.07 -9.89
N VAL A 237 -8.92 32.32 -9.67
CA VAL A 237 -9.52 33.66 -9.59
C VAL A 237 -9.96 34.02 -8.16
N ASP A 238 -10.45 35.25 -8.01
CA ASP A 238 -10.94 35.89 -6.79
C ASP A 238 -9.84 36.23 -5.77
N ARG A 239 -10.09 37.31 -5.01
CA ARG A 239 -9.28 37.84 -3.90
C ARG A 239 -8.00 38.58 -4.32
N GLY A 240 -7.06 37.92 -5.00
CA GLY A 240 -5.75 38.50 -5.30
C GLY A 240 -5.77 39.59 -6.37
N PRO A 241 -4.62 40.22 -6.61
CA PRO A 241 -4.52 41.47 -7.37
C PRO A 241 -4.68 41.30 -8.89
N ASP A 242 -4.45 40.11 -9.46
CA ASP A 242 -4.37 39.91 -10.91
C ASP A 242 -4.96 38.55 -11.36
N SER A 243 -6.29 38.40 -11.26
CA SER A 243 -7.00 37.25 -11.83
C SER A 243 -6.85 37.14 -13.36
N PRO A 244 -6.90 38.22 -14.16
CA PRO A 244 -6.69 38.15 -15.61
C PRO A 244 -5.31 37.58 -15.99
N GLY A 245 -4.23 38.00 -15.31
CA GLY A 245 -2.88 37.51 -15.55
C GLY A 245 -2.73 36.02 -15.29
N VAL A 246 -3.27 35.53 -14.16
CA VAL A 246 -3.31 34.08 -13.84
C VAL A 246 -4.07 33.31 -14.93
N LEU A 247 -5.26 33.79 -15.31
CA LEU A 247 -6.08 33.14 -16.34
C LEU A 247 -5.35 33.06 -17.68
N ARG A 248 -4.72 34.15 -18.15
CA ARG A 248 -3.93 34.14 -19.39
C ARG A 248 -2.81 33.10 -19.35
N ARG A 249 -2.07 33.06 -18.23
CA ARG A 249 -0.95 32.13 -18.06
C ARG A 249 -1.42 30.69 -18.09
N VAL A 250 -2.41 30.34 -17.27
CA VAL A 250 -2.93 28.97 -17.15
C VAL A 250 -3.62 28.52 -18.44
N MET A 251 -4.46 29.37 -19.05
CA MET A 251 -5.13 29.05 -20.31
C MET A 251 -4.12 28.82 -21.45
N SER A 252 -3.05 29.62 -21.51
CA SER A 252 -1.97 29.43 -22.49
C SER A 252 -1.25 28.08 -22.31
N MET A 253 -0.92 27.72 -21.08
CA MET A 253 -0.27 26.43 -20.77
C MET A 253 -1.18 25.24 -21.09
N VAL A 254 -2.47 25.32 -20.74
CA VAL A 254 -3.46 24.27 -21.05
C VAL A 254 -3.69 24.17 -22.56
N GLY A 255 -3.86 25.30 -23.25
CA GLY A 255 -4.08 25.34 -24.70
C GLY A 255 -2.89 24.82 -25.52
N SER A 256 -1.67 24.93 -24.99
CA SER A 256 -0.45 24.37 -25.59
C SER A 256 -0.16 22.91 -25.21
N GLY A 257 -0.99 22.32 -24.34
CA GLY A 257 -0.83 20.93 -23.88
C GLY A 257 0.25 20.74 -22.80
N ASN A 258 0.79 21.82 -22.24
CA ASN A 258 1.82 21.79 -21.19
C ASN A 258 1.24 21.81 -19.76
N ALA A 259 -0.08 21.97 -19.63
CA ALA A 259 -0.77 21.91 -18.36
C ALA A 259 -2.14 21.24 -18.41
N LEU A 260 -2.59 20.79 -17.25
CA LEU A 260 -3.96 20.38 -16.94
C LEU A 260 -4.53 21.31 -15.85
N CYS A 261 -5.84 21.49 -15.84
CA CYS A 261 -6.51 22.29 -14.81
C CYS A 261 -7.83 21.63 -14.42
N VAL A 262 -8.11 21.57 -13.12
CA VAL A 262 -9.45 21.26 -12.59
C VAL A 262 -10.11 22.57 -12.13
N PRO A 263 -11.45 22.67 -12.09
CA PRO A 263 -12.13 23.86 -11.61
C PRO A 263 -12.17 23.84 -10.07
N GLY A 264 -11.98 24.99 -9.46
CA GLY A 264 -12.33 25.25 -8.06
C GLY A 264 -13.72 25.87 -7.90
N ASN A 265 -14.13 26.09 -6.65
CA ASN A 265 -15.43 26.69 -6.39
C ASN A 265 -15.52 28.15 -6.86
N HIS A 266 -14.38 28.84 -6.95
CA HIS A 266 -14.31 30.21 -7.43
C HIS A 266 -14.53 30.28 -8.96
N GLU A 267 -13.88 29.42 -9.76
CA GLU A 267 -14.17 29.32 -11.21
C GLU A 267 -15.63 28.94 -11.47
N ASN A 268 -16.19 28.02 -10.68
CA ASN A 268 -17.59 27.62 -10.83
C ASN A 268 -18.57 28.76 -10.47
N LYS A 269 -18.18 29.67 -9.56
CA LYS A 269 -18.98 30.85 -9.21
C LYS A 269 -18.86 31.92 -10.29
N TYR A 270 -17.65 32.22 -10.76
CA TYR A 270 -17.40 33.18 -11.83
C TYR A 270 -18.00 32.72 -13.17
N GLY A 271 -17.88 31.45 -13.53
CA GLY A 271 -18.52 30.89 -14.73
C GLY A 271 -20.06 30.98 -14.71
N ARG A 272 -20.70 30.94 -13.52
CA ARG A 272 -22.13 31.21 -13.39
C ARG A 272 -22.45 32.69 -13.62
N HIS A 273 -21.60 33.60 -13.14
CA HIS A 273 -21.72 35.04 -13.40
C HIS A 273 -21.62 35.34 -14.91
N LEU A 274 -20.62 34.79 -15.61
CA LEU A 274 -20.44 34.92 -17.07
C LEU A 274 -21.62 34.36 -17.90
N LYS A 275 -22.45 33.49 -17.31
CA LYS A 275 -23.70 32.98 -17.91
C LYS A 275 -24.92 33.84 -17.59
N GLY A 276 -24.74 34.99 -16.95
CA GLY A 276 -25.81 35.90 -16.54
C GLY A 276 -26.64 35.39 -15.35
N ARG A 277 -26.14 34.42 -14.58
CA ARG A 277 -26.85 33.96 -13.37
C ARG A 277 -26.59 34.91 -12.21
N LYS A 278 -27.61 35.16 -11.40
CA LYS A 278 -27.47 35.92 -10.15
C LYS A 278 -26.60 35.13 -9.16
N VAL A 279 -25.47 35.71 -8.76
CA VAL A 279 -24.53 35.18 -7.76
C VAL A 279 -24.24 36.26 -6.72
N GLN A 280 -23.88 35.86 -5.50
CA GLN A 280 -23.46 36.81 -4.47
C GLN A 280 -22.01 37.22 -4.68
N HIS A 281 -21.71 38.52 -4.62
CA HIS A 281 -20.35 39.06 -4.77
C HIS A 281 -19.64 39.00 -3.41
N THR A 282 -19.27 37.80 -3.00
CA THR A 282 -18.60 37.49 -1.72
C THR A 282 -17.34 36.68 -1.97
N HIS A 283 -16.42 36.66 -1.00
CA HIS A 283 -15.18 35.87 -1.02
C HIS A 283 -14.24 36.21 -2.20
N GLY A 284 -14.15 37.49 -2.60
CA GLY A 284 -13.19 37.92 -3.63
C GLY A 284 -13.74 38.02 -5.06
N LEU A 285 -15.02 37.70 -5.29
CA LEU A 285 -15.61 37.74 -6.63
C LEU A 285 -15.78 39.16 -7.18
N ALA A 286 -15.94 40.16 -6.31
CA ALA A 286 -16.13 41.55 -6.76
C ALA A 286 -14.85 42.06 -7.46
N GLU A 287 -13.71 41.71 -6.90
CA GLU A 287 -12.36 42.02 -7.36
C GLU A 287 -12.11 41.40 -8.75
N THR A 288 -12.46 40.13 -8.96
CA THR A 288 -12.38 39.50 -10.29
C THR A 288 -13.27 40.19 -11.32
N ILE A 289 -14.49 40.57 -10.95
CA ILE A 289 -15.42 41.24 -11.87
C ILE A 289 -14.84 42.59 -12.29
N GLU A 290 -14.39 43.40 -11.33
CA GLU A 290 -13.77 44.71 -11.60
C GLU A 290 -12.51 44.58 -12.46
N GLN A 291 -11.61 43.66 -12.13
CA GLN A 291 -10.40 43.39 -12.93
C GLN A 291 -10.74 42.96 -14.37
N MET A 292 -11.82 42.21 -14.54
CA MET A 292 -12.26 41.72 -15.85
C MET A 292 -13.08 42.76 -16.62
N ASP A 293 -13.55 43.85 -16.00
CA ASP A 293 -14.27 44.95 -16.67
C ASP A 293 -13.39 45.73 -17.66
N ASP A 294 -12.07 45.73 -17.43
CA ASP A 294 -11.06 46.35 -18.31
C ASP A 294 -10.59 45.42 -19.44
N GLU A 295 -11.04 44.16 -19.45
CA GLU A 295 -10.63 43.15 -20.43
C GLU A 295 -11.52 43.08 -21.68
N SER A 296 -10.93 42.64 -22.80
CA SER A 296 -11.66 42.47 -24.07
C SER A 296 -12.77 41.41 -23.99
N ASP A 297 -13.85 41.60 -24.74
CA ASP A 297 -14.96 40.63 -24.83
C ASP A 297 -14.51 39.28 -25.41
N GLU A 298 -13.50 39.28 -26.28
CA GLU A 298 -12.85 38.08 -26.80
C GLU A 298 -12.21 37.27 -25.66
N PHE A 299 -11.44 37.93 -24.79
CA PHE A 299 -10.80 37.25 -23.66
C PHE A 299 -11.83 36.72 -22.67
N ARG A 300 -12.87 37.51 -22.32
CA ARG A 300 -13.97 37.04 -21.46
C ARG A 300 -14.67 35.80 -22.04
N SER A 301 -14.84 35.77 -23.36
CA SER A 301 -15.42 34.61 -24.07
C SER A 301 -14.51 33.39 -23.97
N GLN A 302 -13.19 33.57 -24.16
CA GLN A 302 -12.22 32.48 -23.97
C GLN A 302 -12.21 31.96 -22.53
N VAL A 303 -12.27 32.83 -21.53
CA VAL A 303 -12.34 32.44 -20.11
C VAL A 303 -13.62 31.64 -19.83
N ARG A 304 -14.76 32.07 -20.40
CA ARG A 304 -16.02 31.33 -20.27
C ARG A 304 -15.92 29.93 -20.86
N GLU A 305 -15.37 29.80 -22.07
CA GLU A 305 -15.17 28.50 -22.72
C GLU A 305 -14.20 27.61 -21.94
N PHE A 306 -13.11 28.19 -21.44
CA PHE A 306 -12.15 27.49 -20.59
C PHE A 306 -12.81 26.91 -19.35
N ILE A 307 -13.48 27.74 -18.54
CA ILE A 307 -14.16 27.31 -17.31
C ILE A 307 -15.23 26.24 -17.59
N ASP A 308 -16.00 26.39 -18.68
CA ASP A 308 -17.02 25.44 -19.08
C ASP A 308 -16.44 24.07 -19.50
N GLY A 309 -15.21 24.06 -20.01
CA GLY A 309 -14.47 22.85 -20.41
C GLY A 309 -13.80 22.09 -19.25
N LEU A 310 -13.65 22.70 -18.07
CA LEU A 310 -12.90 22.10 -16.96
C LEU A 310 -13.58 20.85 -16.38
N VAL A 311 -12.78 19.79 -16.24
CA VAL A 311 -13.18 18.48 -15.71
C VAL A 311 -13.00 18.45 -14.19
N SER A 312 -13.96 17.90 -13.44
CA SER A 312 -13.99 18.02 -11.97
C SER A 312 -12.82 17.37 -11.23
N HIS A 313 -12.16 16.38 -11.83
CA HIS A 313 -10.95 15.75 -11.34
C HIS A 313 -10.25 15.01 -12.49
N TYR A 314 -8.97 14.70 -12.32
CA TYR A 314 -8.25 13.79 -13.20
C TYR A 314 -7.74 12.58 -12.43
N VAL A 315 -7.81 11.41 -13.04
CA VAL A 315 -7.13 10.19 -12.61
C VAL A 315 -5.93 9.99 -13.53
N LEU A 316 -4.73 10.07 -12.97
CA LEU A 316 -3.44 10.10 -13.65
C LEU A 316 -2.58 8.90 -13.21
N ASP A 317 -1.45 8.74 -13.89
CA ASP A 317 -0.38 7.81 -13.53
C ASP A 317 -0.82 6.36 -13.28
N GLY A 318 -1.52 5.79 -14.26
CA GLY A 318 -2.04 4.43 -14.18
C GLY A 318 -3.10 4.23 -13.08
N GLY A 319 -3.67 5.32 -12.54
CA GLY A 319 -4.62 5.31 -11.42
C GLY A 319 -3.98 5.51 -10.05
N ARG A 320 -2.69 5.87 -9.99
CA ARG A 320 -1.97 6.14 -8.73
C ARG A 320 -2.11 7.58 -8.25
N LEU A 321 -2.58 8.50 -9.08
CA LEU A 321 -2.71 9.91 -8.75
C LEU A 321 -4.12 10.41 -9.10
N VAL A 322 -4.75 11.13 -8.18
CA VAL A 322 -6.01 11.84 -8.40
C VAL A 322 -5.81 13.29 -8.03
N VAL A 323 -6.14 14.19 -8.95
CA VAL A 323 -6.11 15.64 -8.72
C VAL A 323 -7.52 16.20 -8.78
N CYS A 324 -7.92 16.93 -7.76
CA CYS A 324 -9.26 17.53 -7.59
C CYS A 324 -9.16 18.76 -6.69
N HIS A 325 -10.17 19.63 -6.68
CA HIS A 325 -10.07 20.87 -5.92
C HIS A 325 -10.30 20.71 -4.41
N ALA A 326 -11.44 20.17 -3.98
CA ALA A 326 -11.82 20.09 -2.55
C ALA A 326 -11.61 18.70 -1.91
N GLY A 327 -10.85 17.82 -2.58
CA GLY A 327 -10.70 16.43 -2.16
C GLY A 327 -11.74 15.47 -2.75
N LEU A 328 -11.41 14.18 -2.78
CA LEU A 328 -12.29 13.17 -3.39
C LEU A 328 -12.07 11.76 -2.81
N PRO A 329 -13.07 11.13 -2.17
CA PRO A 329 -12.96 9.75 -1.68
C PRO A 329 -12.89 8.74 -2.82
N GLU A 330 -12.25 7.59 -2.55
CA GLU A 330 -11.95 6.55 -3.56
C GLU A 330 -13.18 6.10 -4.37
N LYS A 331 -14.35 6.00 -3.72
CA LYS A 331 -15.61 5.61 -4.38
C LYS A 331 -15.98 6.50 -5.57
N TYR A 332 -15.49 7.74 -5.62
CA TYR A 332 -15.75 8.71 -6.68
C TYR A 332 -14.63 8.81 -7.73
N HIS A 333 -13.50 8.13 -7.53
CA HIS A 333 -12.37 8.19 -8.47
C HIS A 333 -12.78 7.70 -9.86
N GLY A 334 -12.60 8.56 -10.87
CA GLY A 334 -12.99 8.28 -12.24
C GLY A 334 -14.51 8.25 -12.47
N ARG A 335 -15.36 8.55 -11.48
CA ARG A 335 -16.82 8.55 -11.64
C ARG A 335 -17.32 9.85 -12.27
N THR A 336 -18.53 9.84 -12.83
CA THR A 336 -19.09 11.02 -13.51
C THR A 336 -20.55 11.22 -13.14
N SER A 337 -20.79 12.15 -12.21
CA SER A 337 -22.14 12.61 -11.86
C SER A 337 -22.12 14.04 -11.34
N GLY A 338 -23.29 14.68 -11.27
CA GLY A 338 -23.41 16.01 -10.65
C GLY A 338 -23.01 16.01 -9.17
N ARG A 339 -23.24 14.90 -8.46
CA ARG A 339 -22.83 14.71 -7.07
C ARG A 339 -21.31 14.62 -6.95
N VAL A 340 -20.64 13.85 -7.82
CA VAL A 340 -19.18 13.77 -7.87
C VAL A 340 -18.56 15.14 -8.17
N ARG A 341 -19.11 15.87 -9.15
CA ARG A 341 -18.64 17.23 -9.45
C ARG A 341 -18.85 18.19 -8.28
N SER A 342 -19.99 18.11 -7.59
CA SER A 342 -20.25 18.95 -6.41
C SER A 342 -19.27 18.64 -5.28
N HIS A 343 -19.01 17.37 -5.00
CA HIS A 343 -18.07 16.96 -3.95
C HIS A 343 -16.65 17.43 -4.26
N ALA A 344 -16.18 17.23 -5.50
CA ALA A 344 -14.85 17.68 -5.93
C ALA A 344 -14.66 19.21 -5.88
N LEU A 345 -15.74 20.00 -5.92
CA LEU A 345 -15.71 21.46 -5.88
C LEU A 345 -15.88 22.05 -4.47
N TYR A 346 -16.65 21.39 -3.60
CA TYR A 346 -17.10 21.99 -2.34
C TYR A 346 -16.77 21.16 -1.10
N GLY A 347 -16.34 19.91 -1.27
CA GLY A 347 -16.21 18.94 -0.19
C GLY A 347 -17.57 18.51 0.38
N GLU A 348 -17.51 17.85 1.54
CA GLU A 348 -18.68 17.45 2.33
C GLU A 348 -18.72 18.24 3.64
N THR A 349 -19.88 18.81 3.96
CA THR A 349 -20.10 19.62 5.17
C THR A 349 -20.85 18.82 6.22
N THR A 350 -20.61 19.09 7.50
CA THR A 350 -21.34 18.48 8.63
C THR A 350 -22.74 19.07 8.80
N GLY A 351 -23.01 20.20 8.13
CA GLY A 351 -24.24 20.99 8.31
C GLY A 351 -24.12 22.06 9.40
N GLU A 352 -23.03 22.07 10.15
CA GLU A 352 -22.72 23.08 11.17
C GLU A 352 -21.91 24.24 10.58
N THR A 353 -21.95 25.39 11.24
CA THR A 353 -21.10 26.55 10.95
C THR A 353 -20.17 26.80 12.13
N ASP A 354 -18.91 27.10 11.86
CA ASP A 354 -17.93 27.45 12.88
C ASP A 354 -18.18 28.85 13.48
N GLU A 355 -17.34 29.25 14.44
CA GLU A 355 -17.39 30.56 15.10
C GLU A 355 -17.16 31.75 14.15
N PHE A 356 -16.62 31.50 12.95
CA PHE A 356 -16.37 32.47 11.90
C PHE A 356 -17.49 32.49 10.84
N GLY A 357 -18.56 31.71 11.04
CA GLY A 357 -19.70 31.61 10.12
C GLY A 357 -19.44 30.79 8.86
N LEU A 358 -18.36 30.01 8.83
CA LEU A 358 -17.99 29.15 7.70
C LEU A 358 -18.51 27.71 7.93
N PRO A 359 -18.91 26.98 6.88
CA PRO A 359 -19.35 25.59 7.03
C PRO A 359 -18.23 24.69 7.58
N VAL A 360 -18.53 23.94 8.64
CA VAL A 360 -17.68 22.87 9.15
C VAL A 360 -17.68 21.72 8.14
N ARG A 361 -16.48 21.25 7.78
CA ARG A 361 -16.28 20.20 6.77
C ARG A 361 -15.91 18.88 7.43
N TYR A 362 -16.35 17.79 6.83
CA TYR A 362 -15.96 16.45 7.25
C TYR A 362 -14.48 16.19 6.90
N PRO A 363 -13.63 15.75 7.84
CA PRO A 363 -12.20 15.53 7.61
C PRO A 363 -11.95 14.21 6.87
N TRP A 364 -12.48 14.09 5.64
CA TRP A 364 -12.46 12.84 4.86
C TRP A 364 -11.05 12.27 4.62
N ALA A 365 -10.02 13.11 4.63
CA ALA A 365 -8.62 12.72 4.51
C ALA A 365 -8.15 11.82 5.66
N GLU A 366 -8.70 11.99 6.87
CA GLU A 366 -8.40 11.14 8.04
C GLU A 366 -8.91 9.69 7.85
N ASP A 367 -10.01 9.53 7.12
CA ASP A 367 -10.63 8.23 6.85
C ASP A 367 -10.25 7.65 5.49
N TYR A 368 -9.48 8.38 4.68
CA TYR A 368 -9.12 7.92 3.35
C TYR A 368 -8.21 6.70 3.43
N ARG A 369 -8.58 5.64 2.72
CA ARG A 369 -7.83 4.36 2.62
C ARG A 369 -7.67 3.91 1.16
N GLY A 370 -7.85 4.82 0.22
CA GLY A 370 -7.74 4.52 -1.20
C GLY A 370 -6.29 4.42 -1.66
N ARG A 371 -6.07 3.68 -2.74
CA ARG A 371 -4.71 3.42 -3.26
C ARG A 371 -4.06 4.62 -3.93
N ALA A 372 -4.86 5.48 -4.56
CA ALA A 372 -4.34 6.64 -5.27
C ALA A 372 -3.92 7.75 -4.29
N ALA A 373 -2.85 8.46 -4.60
CA ALA A 373 -2.54 9.73 -3.96
C ALA A 373 -3.59 10.76 -4.37
N VAL A 374 -4.21 11.48 -3.42
CA VAL A 374 -5.19 12.53 -3.71
C VAL A 374 -4.59 13.89 -3.40
N VAL A 375 -4.40 14.71 -4.44
CA VAL A 375 -3.80 16.04 -4.32
C VAL A 375 -4.90 17.08 -4.57
N TYR A 376 -5.03 18.04 -3.65
CA TYR A 376 -6.15 18.97 -3.63
C TYR A 376 -5.80 20.32 -2.98
N GLY A 377 -6.72 21.28 -3.00
CA GLY A 377 -6.62 22.62 -2.37
C GLY A 377 -7.87 22.94 -1.52
N HIS A 378 -8.52 24.07 -1.78
CA HIS A 378 -9.82 24.51 -1.26
C HIS A 378 -9.87 25.06 0.18
N THR A 379 -9.20 24.41 1.12
CA THR A 379 -9.19 24.84 2.53
C THR A 379 -7.76 25.13 2.97
N PRO A 380 -7.42 26.41 3.22
CA PRO A 380 -6.05 26.79 3.52
C PRO A 380 -5.51 26.08 4.76
N VAL A 381 -4.31 25.51 4.64
CA VAL A 381 -3.53 24.93 5.73
C VAL A 381 -2.20 25.68 5.89
N PRO A 382 -1.61 25.77 7.10
CA PRO A 382 -0.34 26.48 7.27
C PRO A 382 0.82 25.85 6.49
N GLU A 383 0.85 24.52 6.44
CA GLU A 383 1.88 23.72 5.77
C GLU A 383 1.22 22.53 5.06
N ALA A 384 1.69 22.22 3.85
CA ALA A 384 1.26 21.03 3.13
C ALA A 384 1.92 19.79 3.73
N SER A 385 1.11 18.84 4.22
CA SER A 385 1.57 17.58 4.78
C SER A 385 0.77 16.40 4.22
N TRP A 386 1.42 15.24 4.14
CA TRP A 386 0.76 14.01 3.70
C TRP A 386 -0.05 13.41 4.85
N LEU A 387 -1.35 13.18 4.61
CA LEU A 387 -2.24 12.47 5.53
C LEU A 387 -2.95 11.36 4.77
N ASN A 388 -2.70 10.11 5.17
CA ASN A 388 -3.31 8.91 4.57
C ASN A 388 -3.24 8.83 3.04
N ASN A 389 -2.18 9.35 2.42
CA ASN A 389 -1.99 9.43 0.95
C ASN A 389 -2.81 10.55 0.30
N THR A 390 -3.19 11.55 1.07
CA THR A 390 -3.82 12.79 0.59
C THR A 390 -2.95 13.98 0.99
N ILE A 391 -3.00 15.06 0.23
CA ILE A 391 -2.26 16.28 0.54
C ILE A 391 -3.00 17.52 0.03
N CYS A 392 -3.18 18.50 0.92
CA CYS A 392 -3.69 19.83 0.58
C CYS A 392 -2.53 20.76 0.21
N LEU A 393 -2.60 21.38 -0.97
CA LEU A 393 -1.62 22.34 -1.48
C LEU A 393 -2.08 23.80 -1.35
N ASP A 394 -3.31 24.04 -0.88
CA ASP A 394 -3.73 25.39 -0.52
C ASP A 394 -3.06 25.77 0.80
N THR A 395 -1.92 26.46 0.68
CA THR A 395 -1.16 27.02 1.81
C THR A 395 -1.42 28.51 2.01
N GLY A 396 -2.57 29.00 1.53
CA GLY A 396 -3.03 30.36 1.78
C GLY A 396 -2.17 31.46 1.17
N ALA A 397 -1.67 31.29 -0.06
CA ALA A 397 -0.83 32.27 -0.77
C ALA A 397 -1.42 33.69 -0.71
N VAL A 398 -2.70 33.84 -1.08
CA VAL A 398 -3.39 35.13 -1.09
C VAL A 398 -3.54 35.78 0.29
N PHE A 399 -3.45 34.99 1.35
CA PHE A 399 -3.57 35.43 2.75
C PHE A 399 -2.19 35.68 3.40
N GLY A 400 -1.11 35.76 2.62
CA GLY A 400 0.25 35.96 3.12
C GLY A 400 0.98 34.67 3.51
N GLY A 401 0.45 33.51 3.14
CA GLY A 401 1.09 32.21 3.32
C GLY A 401 2.12 31.91 2.23
N LYS A 402 1.96 30.78 1.56
CA LYS A 402 2.84 30.33 0.46
C LYS A 402 2.02 29.84 -0.72
N LEU A 403 2.56 29.95 -1.92
CA LEU A 403 2.08 29.19 -3.08
C LEU A 403 2.91 27.91 -3.21
N THR A 404 2.26 26.76 -3.10
CA THR A 404 2.91 25.44 -2.99
C THR A 404 2.60 24.55 -4.19
N ALA A 405 3.62 23.82 -4.66
CA ALA A 405 3.50 22.77 -5.64
C ALA A 405 4.04 21.43 -5.13
N LEU A 406 3.50 20.33 -5.66
CA LEU A 406 3.98 18.98 -5.47
C LEU A 406 4.58 18.44 -6.77
N ARG A 407 5.83 17.99 -6.71
CA ARG A 407 6.48 17.20 -7.77
C ARG A 407 6.06 15.74 -7.66
N TRP A 408 5.49 15.19 -8.73
CA TRP A 408 5.10 13.78 -8.83
C TRP A 408 5.90 13.08 -9.94
N PRO A 409 6.46 11.87 -9.71
CA PRO A 409 6.22 10.96 -8.58
C PRO A 409 7.15 11.16 -7.37
N GLU A 410 8.00 12.18 -7.36
CA GLU A 410 9.03 12.40 -6.33
C GLU A 410 8.45 12.69 -4.93
N ARG A 411 7.20 13.18 -4.87
CA ARG A 411 6.51 13.64 -3.66
C ARG A 411 7.24 14.78 -2.94
N GLU A 412 8.04 15.55 -3.68
CA GLU A 412 8.78 16.73 -3.21
C GLU A 412 7.88 17.97 -3.25
N LEU A 413 7.87 18.76 -2.17
CA LEU A 413 7.18 20.04 -2.11
C LEU A 413 8.10 21.18 -2.52
N VAL A 414 7.60 22.07 -3.38
CA VAL A 414 8.28 23.28 -3.81
C VAL A 414 7.35 24.46 -3.57
N ASP A 415 7.76 25.41 -2.74
CA ASP A 415 6.94 26.58 -2.40
C ASP A 415 7.67 27.92 -2.63
N VAL A 416 6.89 28.98 -2.79
CA VAL A 416 7.35 30.38 -2.71
C VAL A 416 6.49 31.14 -1.70
N PRO A 417 7.09 31.99 -0.84
CA PRO A 417 6.32 32.83 0.06
C PRO A 417 5.49 33.86 -0.72
N ALA A 418 4.32 34.21 -0.20
CA ALA A 418 3.55 35.34 -0.70
C ALA A 418 4.33 36.65 -0.53
N GLU A 419 4.20 37.58 -1.48
CA GLU A 419 4.89 38.87 -1.40
C GLU A 419 4.33 39.73 -0.26
N GLN A 420 3.02 39.63 -0.03
CA GLN A 420 2.29 40.30 1.04
C GLN A 420 0.94 39.61 1.29
N VAL A 421 0.19 40.09 2.28
CA VAL A 421 -1.22 39.72 2.46
C VAL A 421 -2.04 40.48 1.42
N TRP A 422 -2.48 39.79 0.36
CA TRP A 422 -3.30 40.38 -0.70
C TRP A 422 -4.78 40.50 -0.30
N TYR A 423 -5.24 39.58 0.54
CA TYR A 423 -6.60 39.55 1.05
C TYR A 423 -6.60 39.16 2.52
N GLU A 424 -7.40 39.82 3.35
CA GLU A 424 -7.45 39.52 4.79
C GLU A 424 -8.18 38.19 5.06
N PRO A 425 -7.55 37.23 5.76
CA PRO A 425 -8.18 35.95 6.05
C PRO A 425 -9.30 36.09 7.08
N VAL A 426 -10.47 35.53 6.79
CA VAL A 426 -11.59 35.46 7.74
C VAL A 426 -11.25 34.59 8.95
N ARG A 427 -10.46 33.53 8.72
CA ARG A 427 -9.92 32.64 9.76
C ARG A 427 -8.39 32.75 9.75
N PRO A 428 -7.73 32.98 10.89
CA PRO A 428 -6.26 33.02 10.95
C PRO A 428 -5.65 31.74 10.36
N LEU A 429 -4.66 31.89 9.47
CA LEU A 429 -3.96 30.75 8.86
C LEU A 429 -3.26 29.87 9.90
N ARG A 430 -2.71 30.47 10.96
CA ARG A 430 -2.12 29.76 12.11
C ARG A 430 -3.11 29.79 13.27
N SER A 431 -3.69 28.63 13.62
CA SER A 431 -4.34 28.47 14.92
C SER A 431 -3.34 27.94 15.94
N GLU A 432 -3.28 28.54 17.13
CA GLU A 432 -2.42 28.08 18.25
C GLU A 432 -2.91 26.76 18.90
N ALA A 433 -3.91 26.09 18.33
CA ALA A 433 -4.46 24.84 18.85
C ALA A 433 -3.53 23.65 18.52
N PRO A 434 -2.99 22.94 19.53
CA PRO A 434 -2.22 21.72 19.31
C PRO A 434 -3.10 20.58 18.77
N GLY A 435 -2.61 19.81 17.80
CA GLY A 435 -3.10 18.45 17.50
C GLY A 435 -4.16 18.28 16.41
N GLY A 436 -4.57 19.34 15.70
CA GLY A 436 -5.54 19.23 14.59
C GLY A 436 -4.96 18.82 13.23
N HIS A 437 -3.63 18.81 13.08
CA HIS A 437 -2.95 18.60 11.79
C HIS A 437 -2.52 17.15 11.54
N ASP A 438 -2.42 16.32 12.58
CA ASP A 438 -1.79 14.99 12.47
C ASP A 438 -2.79 13.87 12.14
N GLY A 439 -4.10 14.16 12.21
CA GLY A 439 -5.18 13.21 11.97
C GLY A 439 -5.07 11.95 12.85
N ARG A 440 -5.91 10.95 12.56
CA ARG A 440 -5.75 9.60 13.13
C ARG A 440 -5.01 8.71 12.11
N PRO A 441 -3.69 8.47 12.27
CA PRO A 441 -2.93 7.73 11.27
C PRO A 441 -3.22 6.22 11.26
N LEU A 442 -3.88 5.69 12.31
CA LEU A 442 -4.18 4.27 12.48
C LEU A 442 -5.60 4.05 13.03
N ASP A 443 -6.38 3.21 12.35
CA ASP A 443 -7.68 2.73 12.80
C ASP A 443 -7.65 1.23 13.14
N LEU A 444 -8.50 0.80 14.07
CA LEU A 444 -8.65 -0.61 14.42
C LEU A 444 -9.05 -1.46 13.20
N ALA A 445 -9.88 -0.90 12.33
CA ALA A 445 -10.33 -1.49 11.08
C ALA A 445 -9.21 -1.61 10.03
N ASP A 446 -7.99 -1.13 10.28
CA ASP A 446 -6.84 -1.39 9.41
C ASP A 446 -6.26 -2.80 9.66
N VAL A 447 -6.40 -3.33 10.88
CA VAL A 447 -5.67 -4.54 11.32
C VAL A 447 -6.54 -5.66 11.90
N HIS A 448 -7.82 -5.42 12.18
CA HIS A 448 -8.73 -6.42 12.76
C HIS A 448 -9.40 -7.34 11.70
N GLY A 449 -9.84 -8.54 12.07
CA GLY A 449 -10.53 -9.47 11.15
C GLY A 449 -9.59 -10.20 10.17
N ARG A 450 -10.16 -10.93 9.21
CA ARG A 450 -9.37 -11.60 8.16
C ARG A 450 -8.74 -10.57 7.22
N ARG A 451 -7.42 -10.62 7.05
CA ARG A 451 -6.67 -9.68 6.20
C ARG A 451 -5.93 -10.38 5.08
N VAL A 452 -5.74 -9.65 3.99
CA VAL A 452 -4.88 -10.05 2.87
C VAL A 452 -3.96 -8.88 2.56
N VAL A 453 -2.68 -9.06 2.85
CA VAL A 453 -1.64 -8.06 2.54
C VAL A 453 -1.12 -8.37 1.15
N GLU A 454 -1.28 -7.43 0.22
CA GLU A 454 -0.62 -7.49 -1.09
C GLU A 454 0.84 -7.06 -0.94
N THR A 455 1.76 -7.82 -1.54
CA THR A 455 3.20 -7.63 -1.40
C THR A 455 3.86 -7.69 -2.77
N ARG A 456 4.87 -6.85 -2.99
CA ARG A 456 5.69 -6.84 -4.22
C ARG A 456 6.49 -8.14 -4.36
N HIS A 457 6.81 -8.79 -3.24
CA HIS A 457 7.77 -9.91 -3.20
C HIS A 457 7.16 -11.31 -3.34
N ALA A 458 5.90 -11.53 -2.92
CA ALA A 458 5.24 -12.85 -3.05
C ALA A 458 3.74 -12.78 -3.32
N GLY A 459 3.22 -11.64 -3.81
CA GLY A 459 1.80 -11.47 -4.06
C GLY A 459 1.01 -11.34 -2.76
N ARG A 460 -0.02 -12.18 -2.54
CA ARG A 460 -0.96 -12.03 -1.42
C ARG A 460 -0.60 -12.92 -0.23
N ILE A 461 -0.36 -12.31 0.93
CA ILE A 461 -0.20 -13.02 2.21
C ILE A 461 -1.51 -12.88 3.00
N THR A 462 -2.12 -14.02 3.36
CA THR A 462 -3.34 -14.03 4.17
C THR A 462 -2.99 -14.11 5.65
N VAL A 463 -3.58 -13.23 6.44
CA VAL A 463 -3.54 -13.26 7.91
C VAL A 463 -4.93 -13.67 8.40
N ARG A 464 -4.98 -14.72 9.22
CA ARG A 464 -6.24 -15.20 9.80
C ARG A 464 -6.67 -14.31 10.95
N GLU A 465 -7.97 -14.29 11.20
CA GLU A 465 -8.58 -13.41 12.20
C GLU A 465 -8.08 -13.70 13.62
N GLU A 466 -7.92 -14.98 13.97
CA GLU A 466 -7.41 -15.41 15.28
C GLU A 466 -5.98 -14.90 15.55
N ASN A 467 -5.14 -14.91 14.51
CA ASN A 467 -3.76 -14.42 14.58
C ASN A 467 -3.71 -12.89 14.65
N ALA A 468 -4.57 -12.21 13.88
CA ALA A 468 -4.70 -10.76 13.92
C ALA A 468 -5.14 -10.26 15.31
N ALA A 469 -6.07 -10.98 15.95
CA ALA A 469 -6.52 -10.65 17.31
C ALA A 469 -5.39 -10.80 18.35
N ALA A 470 -4.57 -11.85 18.25
CA ALA A 470 -3.41 -12.03 19.13
C ALA A 470 -2.35 -10.93 18.92
N ALA A 471 -2.08 -10.56 17.67
CA ALA A 471 -1.16 -9.46 17.35
C ALA A 471 -1.66 -8.11 17.89
N LEU A 472 -2.97 -7.86 17.80
CA LEU A 472 -3.59 -6.64 18.30
C LEU A 472 -3.44 -6.50 19.81
N GLU A 473 -3.57 -7.60 20.57
CA GLU A 473 -3.33 -7.58 22.01
C GLU A 473 -1.91 -7.12 22.33
N VAL A 474 -0.92 -7.69 21.65
CA VAL A 474 0.49 -7.36 21.88
C VAL A 474 0.79 -5.91 21.49
N MET A 475 0.34 -5.50 20.30
CA MET A 475 0.62 -4.17 19.77
C MET A 475 -0.05 -3.06 20.59
N SER A 476 -1.32 -3.24 20.96
CA SER A 476 -2.10 -2.18 21.63
C SER A 476 -1.70 -1.96 23.09
N ARG A 477 -1.11 -2.97 23.76
CA ARG A 477 -0.82 -2.91 25.20
C ARG A 477 0.65 -2.78 25.55
N PHE A 478 1.54 -3.36 24.74
CA PHE A 478 2.92 -3.57 25.14
C PHE A 478 3.95 -3.06 24.13
N ALA A 479 3.55 -2.68 22.92
CA ALA A 479 4.49 -2.16 21.94
C ALA A 479 4.91 -0.72 22.27
N VAL A 480 6.02 -0.29 21.66
CA VAL A 480 6.38 1.13 21.56
C VAL A 480 5.31 1.90 20.77
N ASP A 481 5.44 3.24 20.72
CA ASP A 481 4.57 4.06 19.87
C ASP A 481 4.53 3.45 18.45
N PRO A 482 3.33 3.06 17.95
CA PRO A 482 3.20 2.45 16.64
C PRO A 482 3.85 3.29 15.52
N ARG A 483 3.85 4.62 15.64
CA ARG A 483 4.52 5.53 14.68
C ARG A 483 6.02 5.26 14.52
N LEU A 484 6.67 4.72 15.55
CA LEU A 484 8.10 4.38 15.59
C LEU A 484 8.36 2.88 15.38
N LEU A 485 7.34 2.11 14.96
CA LEU A 485 7.42 0.67 14.71
C LEU A 485 7.21 0.33 13.22
N PRO A 486 8.06 0.81 12.30
CA PRO A 486 7.84 0.62 10.87
C PRO A 486 8.22 -0.78 10.35
N TYR A 487 8.78 -1.64 11.19
CA TYR A 487 9.27 -2.97 10.79
C TYR A 487 9.19 -3.95 11.95
N LEU A 488 8.97 -5.23 11.64
CA LEU A 488 9.24 -6.32 12.56
C LEU A 488 10.07 -7.40 11.86
N PRO A 489 11.10 -7.94 12.54
CA PRO A 489 11.97 -8.92 11.94
C PRO A 489 11.31 -10.28 11.76
N PRO A 490 11.66 -11.03 10.71
CA PRO A 490 11.13 -12.36 10.51
C PRO A 490 11.77 -13.37 11.46
N THR A 491 11.01 -14.44 11.69
CA THR A 491 11.50 -15.68 12.27
C THR A 491 12.54 -16.34 11.36
N MET A 492 13.39 -17.18 11.93
CA MET A 492 14.47 -17.83 11.20
C MET A 492 14.39 -19.35 11.34
N ALA A 493 14.48 -20.06 10.22
CA ALA A 493 14.50 -21.52 10.18
C ALA A 493 15.92 -22.07 10.37
N PRO A 494 16.07 -23.21 11.07
CA PRO A 494 17.37 -23.88 11.16
C PRO A 494 17.68 -24.66 9.89
N THR A 495 18.94 -25.08 9.78
CA THR A 495 19.36 -26.05 8.77
C THR A 495 18.61 -27.39 8.90
N ALA A 496 18.62 -28.17 7.82
CA ALA A 496 18.12 -29.55 7.85
C ALA A 496 18.85 -30.36 8.93
N THR A 497 18.21 -31.41 9.44
CA THR A 497 18.83 -32.26 10.46
C THR A 497 20.08 -32.94 9.90
N SER A 498 21.17 -32.86 10.65
CA SER A 498 22.46 -33.32 10.14
C SER A 498 22.60 -34.84 10.14
N HIS A 499 23.29 -35.34 9.11
CA HIS A 499 23.72 -36.73 9.01
C HIS A 499 25.07 -37.00 9.70
N VAL A 500 25.81 -35.95 10.09
CA VAL A 500 27.10 -36.06 10.78
C VAL A 500 26.89 -36.61 12.19
N GLU A 501 27.70 -37.60 12.58
CA GLU A 501 27.61 -38.23 13.90
C GLU A 501 27.81 -37.21 15.03
N GLY A 502 26.96 -37.25 16.05
CA GLY A 502 27.03 -36.36 17.20
C GLY A 502 26.46 -34.94 16.98
N TYR A 503 26.04 -34.60 15.74
CA TYR A 503 25.46 -33.31 15.40
C TYR A 503 23.97 -33.43 15.04
N LEU A 504 23.20 -32.43 15.51
CA LEU A 504 21.81 -32.21 15.07
C LEU A 504 21.75 -31.17 13.95
N GLU A 505 22.63 -30.18 14.01
CA GLU A 505 22.82 -29.12 13.02
C GLU A 505 24.30 -29.08 12.65
N HIS A 506 24.59 -28.97 11.36
CA HIS A 506 25.95 -28.86 10.85
C HIS A 506 25.94 -27.94 9.60
N PRO A 507 27.04 -27.21 9.32
CA PRO A 507 27.09 -26.26 8.20
C PRO A 507 26.80 -26.88 6.83
N ALA A 508 27.23 -28.13 6.63
CA ALA A 508 27.10 -28.86 5.36
C ALA A 508 25.67 -28.82 4.81
N GLU A 509 24.66 -29.04 5.67
CA GLU A 509 23.26 -29.05 5.26
C GLU A 509 22.74 -27.65 4.86
N ALA A 510 23.30 -26.57 5.42
CA ALA A 510 22.93 -25.22 5.05
C ALA A 510 23.53 -24.82 3.69
N PHE A 511 24.79 -25.15 3.46
CA PHE A 511 25.46 -24.93 2.17
C PHE A 511 24.84 -25.76 1.05
N GLU A 512 24.52 -27.03 1.32
CA GLU A 512 23.84 -27.89 0.36
C GLU A 512 22.47 -27.34 -0.04
N GLN A 513 21.70 -26.83 0.94
CA GLN A 513 20.40 -26.22 0.67
C GLN A 513 20.55 -24.99 -0.24
N TYR A 514 21.48 -24.08 0.06
CA TYR A 514 21.71 -22.90 -0.78
C TYR A 514 22.19 -23.26 -2.18
N ARG A 515 23.09 -24.25 -2.30
CA ARG A 515 23.52 -24.80 -3.58
C ARG A 515 22.35 -25.35 -4.40
N ALA A 516 21.46 -26.11 -3.76
CA ALA A 516 20.26 -26.66 -4.40
C ALA A 516 19.26 -25.57 -4.82
N ASP A 517 19.21 -24.46 -4.09
CA ASP A 517 18.40 -23.28 -4.42
C ASP A 517 19.05 -22.39 -5.50
N GLY A 518 20.27 -22.71 -5.95
CA GLY A 518 21.01 -21.99 -6.99
C GLY A 518 21.85 -20.80 -6.48
N VAL A 519 22.15 -20.76 -5.18
CA VAL A 519 22.94 -19.70 -4.54
C VAL A 519 24.40 -20.14 -4.42
N GLU A 520 25.25 -19.59 -5.28
CA GLU A 520 26.69 -19.89 -5.34
C GLU A 520 27.46 -19.27 -4.17
N ARG A 521 27.19 -18.01 -3.82
CA ARG A 521 27.92 -17.29 -2.76
C ARG A 521 27.03 -17.01 -1.55
N VAL A 522 27.53 -17.38 -0.38
CA VAL A 522 26.90 -17.12 0.91
C VAL A 522 27.87 -16.41 1.86
N VAL A 523 27.31 -15.66 2.81
CA VAL A 523 28.04 -15.11 3.95
C VAL A 523 27.62 -15.87 5.21
N CYS A 524 28.61 -16.34 5.97
CA CYS A 524 28.45 -16.94 7.28
C CYS A 524 28.73 -15.87 8.31
N GLU A 525 27.70 -15.42 9.02
CA GLU A 525 27.82 -14.44 10.10
C GLU A 525 27.74 -15.13 11.47
N GLU A 526 28.56 -14.70 12.43
CA GLU A 526 28.46 -15.17 13.81
C GLU A 526 27.05 -14.89 14.33
N LYS A 527 26.41 -15.94 14.84
CA LYS A 527 25.12 -15.81 15.50
C LYS A 527 25.38 -15.35 16.92
N HIS A 528 25.29 -14.04 17.14
CA HIS A 528 25.37 -13.44 18.47
C HIS A 528 24.27 -13.97 19.37
N MET A 529 24.62 -14.30 20.62
CA MET A 529 23.67 -14.80 21.61
C MET A 529 23.19 -13.68 22.51
N GLY A 530 22.11 -13.00 22.09
CA GLY A 530 21.53 -11.88 22.80
C GLY A 530 20.01 -11.86 22.67
N SER A 531 19.47 -10.70 22.32
CA SER A 531 18.10 -10.59 21.84
C SER A 531 18.03 -9.63 20.66
N ARG A 532 17.33 -10.04 19.60
CA ARG A 532 17.14 -9.22 18.41
C ARG A 532 16.50 -7.88 18.76
N ALA A 533 17.14 -6.81 18.32
CA ALA A 533 16.77 -5.43 18.55
C ALA A 533 16.70 -4.71 17.21
N VAL A 534 15.60 -4.01 16.98
CA VAL A 534 15.50 -3.07 15.87
C VAL A 534 15.76 -1.68 16.42
N VAL A 535 16.62 -0.93 15.73
CA VAL A 535 17.07 0.40 16.13
C VAL A 535 16.64 1.40 15.07
N LEU A 536 15.63 2.21 15.38
CA LEU A 536 15.28 3.39 14.59
C LEU A 536 15.98 4.59 15.24
N VAL A 537 16.86 5.26 14.50
CA VAL A 537 17.59 6.44 14.97
C VAL A 537 17.37 7.61 14.02
N CYS A 538 16.93 8.75 14.54
CA CYS A 538 16.82 10.01 13.81
C CYS A 538 17.96 10.94 14.21
N ARG A 539 18.36 11.85 13.32
CA ARG A 539 19.41 12.85 13.59
C ARG A 539 19.04 13.77 14.75
N ASP A 540 17.76 14.12 14.88
CA ASP A 540 17.24 14.92 15.99
C ASP A 540 15.73 14.67 16.20
N VAL A 541 15.15 15.39 17.17
CA VAL A 541 13.72 15.30 17.51
C VAL A 541 12.82 15.89 16.42
N GLU A 542 13.29 16.88 15.67
CA GLU A 542 12.52 17.49 14.57
C GLU A 542 12.39 16.53 13.40
N VAL A 543 13.43 15.75 13.10
CA VAL A 543 13.36 14.65 12.13
C VAL A 543 12.35 13.60 12.58
N ALA A 544 12.40 13.16 13.84
CA ALA A 544 11.43 12.19 14.37
C ALA A 544 9.98 12.73 14.24
N ARG A 545 9.75 13.99 14.62
CA ARG A 545 8.45 14.66 14.49
C ARG A 545 7.99 14.75 13.03
N LYS A 546 8.83 15.25 12.13
CA LYS A 546 8.49 15.44 10.72
C LYS A 546 8.26 14.12 9.99
N ARG A 547 9.09 13.11 10.26
CA ARG A 547 9.12 11.87 9.47
C ARG A 547 8.20 10.78 10.00
N PHE A 548 8.05 10.70 11.32
CA PHE A 548 7.27 9.66 12.00
C PHE A 548 6.06 10.25 12.73
N GLY A 549 5.90 11.57 12.79
CA GLY A 549 4.71 12.20 13.36
C GLY A 549 4.64 12.09 14.88
N VAL A 550 5.77 11.92 15.57
CA VAL A 550 5.81 11.95 17.06
C VAL A 550 5.76 13.38 17.59
N ASN A 551 5.38 13.57 18.85
CA ASN A 551 5.25 14.90 19.45
C ASN A 551 6.61 15.62 19.57
N GLY A 552 6.61 16.95 19.66
CA GLY A 552 7.85 17.77 19.69
C GLY A 552 8.74 17.61 20.94
N ASP A 553 8.24 16.97 21.99
CA ASP A 553 8.97 16.51 23.18
C ASP A 553 9.23 14.99 23.17
N GLY A 554 8.98 14.34 22.02
CA GLY A 554 9.08 12.90 21.82
C GLY A 554 10.51 12.38 21.69
N PRO A 555 10.69 11.05 21.60
CA PRO A 555 12.00 10.43 21.47
C PRO A 555 12.60 10.68 20.09
N THR A 556 13.91 10.57 19.98
CA THR A 556 14.64 10.72 18.72
C THR A 556 14.68 9.43 17.88
N GLY A 557 13.85 8.45 18.22
CA GLY A 557 13.86 7.12 17.62
C GLY A 557 13.26 6.07 18.55
N ALA A 558 13.54 4.80 18.29
CA ALA A 558 13.08 3.69 19.11
C ALA A 558 14.05 2.50 19.11
N LEU A 559 14.10 1.79 20.24
CA LEU A 559 14.79 0.52 20.40
C LEU A 559 13.78 -0.54 20.85
N TYR A 560 13.46 -1.50 19.99
CA TYR A 560 12.38 -2.45 20.24
C TYR A 560 12.74 -3.90 19.87
N THR A 561 12.01 -4.83 20.48
CA THR A 561 12.21 -6.27 20.29
C THR A 561 11.47 -6.79 19.04
N ARG A 562 11.68 -8.05 18.69
CA ARG A 562 10.97 -8.75 17.59
C ARG A 562 9.43 -8.75 17.68
N THR A 563 8.85 -8.37 18.82
CA THR A 563 7.38 -8.23 19.00
C THR A 563 6.93 -6.78 19.18
N GLY A 564 7.81 -5.82 18.90
CA GLY A 564 7.54 -4.39 18.95
C GLY A 564 7.54 -3.78 20.35
N ARG A 565 7.86 -4.57 21.39
CA ARG A 565 7.96 -4.09 22.78
C ARG A 565 9.22 -3.25 22.98
N PRO A 566 9.20 -2.22 23.85
CA PRO A 566 10.40 -1.49 24.22
C PRO A 566 11.46 -2.48 24.73
N PHE A 567 12.69 -2.31 24.27
CA PHE A 567 13.77 -3.21 24.66
C PHE A 567 14.15 -2.98 26.12
N VAL A 568 14.27 -1.72 26.53
CA VAL A 568 14.55 -1.27 27.90
C VAL A 568 13.33 -0.56 28.45
N ASP A 569 13.00 -0.79 29.73
CA ASP A 569 11.81 -0.21 30.34
C ASP A 569 11.98 1.29 30.64
N ASP A 570 13.22 1.75 30.85
CA ASP A 570 13.59 3.14 31.07
C ASP A 570 13.87 3.85 29.72
N PRO A 571 13.07 4.86 29.34
CA PRO A 571 13.26 5.62 28.11
C PRO A 571 14.60 6.37 28.05
N THR A 572 15.17 6.77 29.19
CA THR A 572 16.44 7.51 29.23
C THR A 572 17.62 6.66 28.76
N VAL A 573 17.62 5.38 29.12
CA VAL A 573 18.63 4.41 28.67
C VAL A 573 18.48 4.13 27.18
N THR A 574 17.24 4.10 26.68
CA THR A 574 16.99 3.98 25.24
C THR A 574 17.59 5.17 24.49
N GLU A 575 17.34 6.40 24.95
CA GLU A 575 17.91 7.61 24.35
C GLU A 575 19.44 7.64 24.45
N GLU A 576 20.04 7.15 25.53
CA GLU A 576 21.51 7.03 25.64
C GLU A 576 22.09 6.09 24.57
N ILE A 577 21.45 4.93 24.34
CA ILE A 577 21.84 4.00 23.26
C ILE A 577 21.69 4.68 21.89
N LEU A 578 20.56 5.33 21.63
CA LEU A 578 20.30 6.03 20.37
C LEU A 578 21.31 7.17 20.14
N GLY A 579 21.66 7.93 21.18
CA GLY A 579 22.67 8.97 21.13
C GLY A 579 24.05 8.45 20.73
N ARG A 580 24.47 7.30 21.26
CA ARG A 580 25.75 6.66 20.89
C ARG A 580 25.75 6.18 19.43
N VAL A 581 24.67 5.52 18.98
CA VAL A 581 24.52 5.09 17.57
C VAL A 581 24.55 6.29 16.63
N ARG A 582 23.88 7.38 17.00
CA ARG A 582 23.81 8.61 16.20
C ARG A 582 25.17 9.30 16.08
N ALA A 583 25.90 9.43 17.19
CA ALA A 583 27.24 10.01 17.18
C ALA A 583 28.21 9.19 16.31
N ALA A 584 28.09 7.85 16.34
CA ALA A 584 28.85 6.98 15.47
C ALA A 584 28.47 7.17 13.99
N ALA A 585 27.17 7.34 13.67
CA ALA A 585 26.71 7.60 12.31
C ALA A 585 27.14 8.98 11.78
N ASP A 586 27.15 10.01 12.63
CA ASP A 586 27.74 11.33 12.34
C ASP A 586 29.23 11.19 12.02
N GLY A 587 29.99 10.52 12.89
CA GLY A 587 31.43 10.32 12.71
C GLY A 587 31.78 9.55 11.44
N ALA A 588 30.96 8.56 11.09
CA ALA A 588 31.12 7.74 9.89
C ALA A 588 30.65 8.43 8.60
N GLY A 589 30.00 9.60 8.67
CA GLY A 589 29.47 10.33 7.50
C GLY A 589 28.33 9.61 6.77
N LEU A 590 27.56 8.77 7.49
CA LEU A 590 26.52 7.94 6.86
C LEU A 590 25.30 8.75 6.41
N TRP A 591 25.00 9.86 7.08
CA TRP A 591 23.86 10.73 6.73
C TRP A 591 24.02 11.30 5.32
N GLU A 592 25.20 11.84 5.03
CA GLU A 592 25.52 12.49 3.76
C GLU A 592 25.69 11.45 2.64
N GLU A 593 26.36 10.32 2.92
CA GLU A 593 26.56 9.25 1.92
C GLU A 593 25.24 8.58 1.50
N LEU A 594 24.33 8.35 2.46
CA LEU A 594 23.04 7.71 2.21
C LEU A 594 21.94 8.72 1.86
N GLY A 595 22.22 10.03 1.97
CA GLY A 595 21.27 11.11 1.69
C GLY A 595 20.07 11.09 2.63
N THR A 596 20.29 10.88 3.93
CA THR A 596 19.23 10.64 4.91
C THR A 596 19.49 11.29 6.26
N ASP A 597 18.43 11.53 7.03
CA ASP A 597 18.45 12.03 8.40
C ASP A 597 17.92 11.00 9.43
N TRP A 598 17.63 9.77 8.99
CA TRP A 598 17.27 8.64 9.86
C TRP A 598 17.80 7.31 9.33
N LEU A 599 18.06 6.36 10.24
CA LEU A 599 18.48 5.00 9.92
C LEU A 599 17.61 3.99 10.66
N LEU A 600 17.26 2.90 9.98
CA LEU A 600 16.64 1.73 10.59
C LEU A 600 17.61 0.54 10.52
N LEU A 601 18.05 0.04 11.66
CA LEU A 601 19.03 -1.04 11.78
C LEU A 601 18.41 -2.31 12.37
N ASP A 602 18.87 -3.47 11.90
CA ASP A 602 18.61 -4.76 12.52
C ASP A 602 19.88 -5.23 13.25
N ALA A 603 19.74 -5.57 14.52
CA ALA A 603 20.87 -5.83 15.39
C ALA A 603 20.56 -6.90 16.45
N GLU A 604 21.62 -7.40 17.09
CA GLU A 604 21.52 -8.22 18.30
C GLU A 604 22.08 -7.43 19.50
N LEU A 605 21.31 -7.30 20.58
CA LEU A 605 21.77 -6.66 21.82
C LEU A 605 22.15 -7.73 22.86
N MET A 606 23.34 -7.58 23.45
CA MET A 606 23.97 -8.53 24.37
C MET A 606 24.36 -7.83 25.70
N PRO A 607 24.44 -8.57 26.82
CA PRO A 607 24.25 -10.01 26.98
C PRO A 607 22.80 -10.48 26.94
N TRP A 608 22.61 -11.78 26.73
CA TRP A 608 21.30 -12.41 26.88
C TRP A 608 20.67 -12.17 28.27
N SER A 609 21.50 -12.10 29.32
CA SER A 609 21.05 -11.82 30.68
C SER A 609 20.41 -10.44 30.87
N LEU A 610 20.65 -9.49 29.96
CA LEU A 610 20.07 -8.14 30.03
C LEU A 610 18.53 -8.18 29.95
N LYS A 611 17.97 -9.00 29.04
CA LYS A 611 16.50 -9.13 28.88
C LYS A 611 15.94 -10.42 29.47
N ALA A 612 16.71 -11.51 29.51
CA ALA A 612 16.21 -12.85 29.84
C ALA A 612 16.49 -13.30 31.29
N SER A 613 16.81 -12.38 32.20
CA SER A 613 17.20 -12.72 33.59
C SER A 613 16.17 -13.59 34.34
N GLY A 614 14.87 -13.32 34.18
CA GLY A 614 13.80 -14.11 34.78
C GLY A 614 13.72 -15.54 34.24
N LEU A 615 13.87 -15.72 32.93
CA LEU A 615 13.88 -17.02 32.27
C LEU A 615 15.12 -17.83 32.65
N LEU A 616 16.29 -17.17 32.67
CA LEU A 616 17.56 -17.72 33.16
C LEU A 616 17.44 -18.27 34.57
N ARG A 617 16.86 -17.51 35.50
CA ARG A 617 16.70 -17.93 36.91
C ARG A 617 15.72 -19.09 37.06
N SER A 618 14.55 -18.99 36.43
CA SER A 618 13.43 -19.91 36.65
C SER A 618 13.53 -21.23 35.87
N GLN A 619 14.14 -21.23 34.68
CA GLN A 619 14.19 -22.42 33.82
C GLN A 619 15.61 -23.00 33.77
N TYR A 620 16.60 -22.22 33.33
CA TYR A 620 17.94 -22.74 33.06
C TYR A 620 18.77 -22.99 34.33
N ALA A 621 18.86 -21.99 35.21
CA ALA A 621 19.58 -22.10 36.47
C ALA A 621 18.91 -23.11 37.42
N ALA A 622 17.59 -23.28 37.34
CA ALA A 622 16.87 -24.28 38.12
C ALA A 622 17.32 -25.71 37.77
N VAL A 623 17.45 -26.04 36.47
CA VAL A 623 17.96 -27.35 36.02
C VAL A 623 19.41 -27.57 36.50
N GLY A 624 20.27 -26.55 36.37
CA GLY A 624 21.65 -26.62 36.85
C GLY A 624 21.75 -26.81 38.36
N ALA A 625 20.95 -26.07 39.14
CA ALA A 625 20.92 -26.16 40.60
C ALA A 625 20.40 -27.51 41.09
N ALA A 626 19.29 -28.01 40.52
CA ALA A 626 18.74 -29.32 40.86
C ALA A 626 19.74 -30.44 40.54
N SER A 627 20.36 -30.39 39.37
CA SER A 627 21.39 -31.37 38.96
C SER A 627 22.59 -31.33 39.90
N GLY A 628 23.10 -30.14 40.22
CA GLY A 628 24.23 -29.95 41.14
C GLY A 628 23.95 -30.41 42.57
N ALA A 629 22.71 -30.36 43.03
CA ALA A 629 22.32 -30.85 44.35
C ALA A 629 22.17 -32.38 44.41
N VAL A 630 21.64 -33.01 43.35
CA VAL A 630 21.25 -34.43 43.38
C VAL A 630 22.40 -35.36 42.96
N PHE A 631 23.12 -35.04 41.88
CA PHE A 631 24.11 -35.98 41.32
C PHE A 631 25.27 -36.32 42.26
N PRO A 632 25.87 -35.39 43.03
CA PRO A 632 26.97 -35.74 43.93
C PRO A 632 26.60 -36.83 44.96
N GLY A 633 25.43 -36.71 45.59
CA GLY A 633 24.94 -37.69 46.56
C GLY A 633 24.57 -39.03 45.91
N ALA A 634 23.90 -38.99 44.76
CA ALA A 634 23.53 -40.20 44.02
C ALA A 634 24.77 -41.00 43.54
N LEU A 635 25.77 -40.30 43.02
CA LEU A 635 27.03 -40.91 42.58
C LEU A 635 27.80 -41.52 43.75
N ALA A 636 27.94 -40.79 44.86
CA ALA A 636 28.60 -41.32 46.06
C ALA A 636 27.91 -42.58 46.61
N ALA A 637 26.58 -42.63 46.59
CA ALA A 637 25.81 -43.79 47.04
C ALA A 637 26.04 -45.02 46.13
N LEU A 638 26.04 -44.82 44.80
CA LEU A 638 26.27 -45.88 43.82
C LEU A 638 27.72 -46.39 43.85
N GLU A 639 28.70 -45.49 44.00
CA GLU A 639 30.10 -45.84 44.17
C GLU A 639 30.31 -46.66 45.45
N GLY A 640 29.69 -46.25 46.55
CA GLY A 640 29.70 -47.01 47.80
C GLY A 640 29.06 -48.39 47.67
N ALA A 641 27.96 -48.52 46.91
CA ALA A 641 27.32 -49.81 46.63
C ALA A 641 28.20 -50.74 45.78
N ALA A 642 28.83 -50.20 44.73
CA ALA A 642 29.78 -50.94 43.91
C ALA A 642 30.98 -51.42 44.73
N ALA A 643 31.53 -50.58 45.62
CA ALA A 643 32.64 -50.95 46.50
C ALA A 643 32.30 -52.08 47.48
N ARG A 644 31.01 -52.26 47.82
CA ARG A 644 30.51 -53.37 48.64
C ARG A 644 30.18 -54.64 47.85
N GLY A 645 30.46 -54.67 46.54
CA GLY A 645 30.22 -55.82 45.67
C GLY A 645 28.79 -55.93 45.14
N ILE A 646 27.95 -54.90 45.26
CA ILE A 646 26.62 -54.86 44.65
C ILE A 646 26.77 -54.48 43.16
N ASP A 647 26.17 -55.24 42.24
CA ASP A 647 26.27 -54.93 40.81
C ASP A 647 25.39 -53.72 40.44
N VAL A 648 26.02 -52.54 40.41
CA VAL A 648 25.40 -51.26 40.02
C VAL A 648 26.18 -50.57 38.89
N ARG A 649 27.04 -51.31 38.17
CA ARG A 649 28.00 -50.73 37.20
C ARG A 649 27.30 -49.93 36.10
N ASP A 650 26.28 -50.50 35.48
CA ASP A 650 25.54 -49.84 34.39
C ASP A 650 24.77 -48.61 34.87
N LEU A 651 24.20 -48.69 36.09
CA LEU A 651 23.49 -47.57 36.69
C LEU A 651 24.45 -46.43 37.05
N LEU A 652 25.60 -46.75 37.63
CA LEU A 652 26.65 -45.79 37.96
C LEU A 652 27.20 -45.10 36.70
N ALA A 653 27.51 -45.86 35.64
CA ALA A 653 27.95 -45.31 34.36
C ALA A 653 26.92 -44.33 33.80
N ARG A 654 25.64 -44.74 33.76
CA ARG A 654 24.54 -43.88 33.29
C ARG A 654 24.41 -42.60 34.10
N GLN A 655 24.46 -42.66 35.43
CA GLN A 655 24.35 -41.44 36.25
C GLN A 655 25.58 -40.52 36.11
N ARG A 656 26.79 -41.07 35.92
CA ARG A 656 27.99 -40.26 35.65
C ARG A 656 27.87 -39.48 34.35
N GLU A 657 27.42 -40.13 33.28
CA GLU A 657 27.17 -39.47 32.01
C GLU A 657 26.11 -38.37 32.15
N ARG A 658 25.00 -38.62 32.85
CA ARG A 658 23.92 -37.62 33.05
C ARG A 658 24.40 -36.42 33.87
N ALA A 659 25.25 -36.65 34.87
CA ALA A 659 25.89 -35.58 35.63
C ALA A 659 26.83 -34.74 34.75
N SER A 660 27.58 -35.37 33.85
CA SER A 660 28.43 -34.69 32.87
C SER A 660 27.61 -33.85 31.88
N ASP A 661 26.54 -34.41 31.32
CA ASP A 661 25.60 -33.74 30.41
C ASP A 661 24.98 -32.48 31.08
N ALA A 662 24.55 -32.60 32.34
CA ALA A 662 23.99 -31.48 33.10
C ALA A 662 25.02 -30.39 33.44
N SER A 663 26.27 -30.79 33.70
CA SER A 663 27.38 -29.86 33.90
C SER A 663 27.72 -29.11 32.61
N ALA A 664 27.76 -29.80 31.46
CA ALA A 664 27.97 -29.20 30.15
C ALA A 664 26.84 -28.21 29.79
N PHE A 665 25.58 -28.56 30.04
CA PHE A 665 24.44 -27.64 29.92
C PHE A 665 24.63 -26.37 30.77
N THR A 666 25.05 -26.54 32.03
CA THR A 666 25.26 -25.42 32.96
C THR A 666 26.41 -24.52 32.50
N ALA A 667 27.49 -25.12 32.00
CA ALA A 667 28.61 -24.40 31.41
C ALA A 667 28.20 -23.64 30.14
N ALA A 668 27.33 -24.22 29.30
CA ALA A 668 26.88 -23.61 28.06
C ALA A 668 26.10 -22.31 28.30
N TYR A 669 25.03 -22.33 29.10
CA TYR A 669 24.20 -21.12 29.27
C TYR A 669 24.94 -20.00 30.02
N ARG A 670 25.87 -20.33 30.92
CA ARG A 670 26.65 -19.34 31.70
C ARG A 670 27.57 -18.50 30.82
N ARG A 671 28.01 -19.00 29.65
CA ARG A 671 28.86 -18.24 28.72
C ARG A 671 28.17 -16.97 28.17
N TYR A 672 26.85 -16.96 28.18
CA TYR A 672 26.03 -15.85 27.65
C TYR A 672 25.48 -14.93 28.75
N CYS A 673 25.99 -15.08 29.98
CA CYS A 673 25.54 -14.33 31.14
C CYS A 673 26.73 -13.60 31.78
N TRP A 674 26.70 -12.27 31.76
CA TRP A 674 27.63 -11.45 32.53
C TRP A 674 26.88 -10.26 33.16
N PRO A 675 27.34 -9.76 34.32
CA PRO A 675 26.78 -8.56 34.92
C PRO A 675 27.11 -7.34 34.08
N THR A 676 26.19 -6.38 34.04
CA THR A 676 26.37 -5.05 33.44
C THR A 676 26.19 -3.98 34.50
N GLN A 677 26.89 -2.85 34.38
CA GLN A 677 26.68 -1.66 35.21
C GLN A 677 26.28 -0.51 34.29
N GLY A 678 25.00 -0.13 34.30
CA GLY A 678 24.47 0.72 33.24
C GLY A 678 24.67 0.06 31.86
N LEU A 679 25.22 0.82 30.91
CA LEU A 679 25.58 0.31 29.58
C LEU A 679 26.97 -0.33 29.51
N ASP A 680 27.76 -0.30 30.59
CA ASP A 680 29.07 -0.94 30.58
C ASP A 680 28.94 -2.46 30.50
N GLY A 681 29.60 -3.03 29.49
CA GLY A 681 29.49 -4.45 29.14
C GLY A 681 28.30 -4.80 28.26
N VAL A 682 27.44 -3.84 27.90
CA VAL A 682 26.42 -4.01 26.86
C VAL A 682 27.10 -3.93 25.49
N ARG A 683 26.65 -4.78 24.56
CA ARG A 683 27.12 -4.80 23.17
C ARG A 683 25.94 -4.83 22.22
N LEU A 684 25.96 -3.99 21.20
CA LEU A 684 25.00 -3.94 20.10
C LEU A 684 25.74 -4.34 18.82
N ALA A 685 25.37 -5.47 18.23
CA ALA A 685 25.95 -5.96 16.99
C ALA A 685 24.93 -5.78 15.86
N PRO A 686 24.96 -4.65 15.13
CA PRO A 686 24.14 -4.50 13.94
C PRO A 686 24.63 -5.44 12.83
N PHE A 687 23.70 -5.99 12.06
CA PHE A 687 23.99 -6.91 10.96
C PHE A 687 23.24 -6.57 9.67
N GLN A 688 22.27 -5.65 9.70
CA GLN A 688 21.62 -5.10 8.50
C GLN A 688 21.30 -3.61 8.67
N VAL A 689 21.41 -2.87 7.57
CA VAL A 689 20.82 -1.53 7.42
C VAL A 689 19.56 -1.73 6.58
N LEU A 690 18.38 -1.53 7.18
CA LEU A 690 17.11 -1.96 6.61
C LEU A 690 16.50 -0.93 5.67
N ALA A 691 16.46 0.34 6.10
CA ALA A 691 15.88 1.43 5.33
C ALA A 691 16.43 2.79 5.75
N THR A 692 16.38 3.73 4.81
CA THR A 692 16.70 5.14 4.94
C THR A 692 15.67 5.96 4.16
N GLU A 693 15.81 7.28 4.17
CA GLU A 693 14.96 8.16 3.37
C GLU A 693 14.98 7.75 1.88
N GLY A 694 13.78 7.58 1.30
CA GLY A 694 13.60 7.21 -0.11
C GLY A 694 14.04 5.80 -0.51
N ARG A 695 14.66 5.00 0.38
CA ARG A 695 15.30 3.74 -0.01
C ARG A 695 15.14 2.62 1.01
N SER A 696 14.63 1.48 0.54
CA SER A 696 14.76 0.18 1.22
C SER A 696 16.15 -0.39 0.92
N LEU A 697 16.95 -0.64 1.95
CA LEU A 697 18.31 -1.16 1.83
C LEU A 697 18.39 -2.67 2.09
N ALA A 698 17.27 -3.32 2.44
CA ALA A 698 17.20 -4.76 2.65
C ALA A 698 17.62 -5.59 1.42
N GLY A 699 17.52 -5.03 0.21
CA GLY A 699 17.99 -5.64 -1.04
C GLY A 699 19.48 -5.49 -1.32
N LEU A 700 20.19 -4.61 -0.61
CA LEU A 700 21.62 -4.40 -0.77
C LEU A 700 22.39 -5.68 -0.43
N PRO A 701 23.44 -6.07 -1.18
CA PRO A 701 24.27 -7.21 -0.84
C PRO A 701 24.80 -7.13 0.60
N HIS A 702 24.91 -8.28 1.25
CA HIS A 702 25.27 -8.36 2.66
C HIS A 702 26.69 -7.82 2.91
N ASP A 703 27.65 -8.03 2.01
CA ASP A 703 29.00 -7.47 2.12
C ASP A 703 29.01 -5.94 2.10
N GLU A 704 28.21 -5.32 1.25
CA GLU A 704 28.05 -3.85 1.22
C GLU A 704 27.39 -3.32 2.50
N GLN A 705 26.30 -3.94 2.97
CA GLN A 705 25.66 -3.56 4.25
C GLN A 705 26.64 -3.68 5.42
N LEU A 706 27.38 -4.78 5.46
CA LEU A 706 28.33 -5.10 6.51
C LEU A 706 29.52 -4.13 6.52
N ALA A 707 29.95 -3.61 5.37
CA ALA A 707 30.97 -2.56 5.28
C ALA A 707 30.48 -1.22 5.86
N LEU A 708 29.21 -0.84 5.62
CA LEU A 708 28.62 0.35 6.24
C LEU A 708 28.56 0.23 7.77
N LEU A 709 28.20 -0.96 8.25
CA LEU A 709 28.12 -1.25 9.68
C LEU A 709 29.48 -1.33 10.36
N ASP A 710 30.50 -1.84 9.66
CA ASP A 710 31.88 -1.86 10.18
C ASP A 710 32.41 -0.44 10.37
N ARG A 711 32.17 0.45 9.40
CA ARG A 711 32.48 1.88 9.54
C ARG A 711 31.73 2.51 10.71
N LEU A 712 30.44 2.21 10.87
CA LEU A 712 29.68 2.69 12.02
C LEU A 712 30.34 2.26 13.33
N VAL A 713 30.79 1.01 13.44
CA VAL A 713 31.46 0.50 14.64
C VAL A 713 32.84 1.13 14.85
N GLU A 714 33.61 1.38 13.79
CA GLU A 714 34.92 2.07 13.86
C GLU A 714 34.83 3.47 14.48
N HIS A 715 33.67 4.12 14.33
CA HIS A 715 33.39 5.45 14.87
C HIS A 715 32.69 5.44 16.24
N ASP A 716 32.46 4.26 16.85
CA ASP A 716 31.95 4.19 18.22
C ASP A 716 33.07 4.29 19.26
N GLY A 717 33.23 5.48 19.84
CA GLY A 717 34.16 5.72 20.94
C GLY A 717 33.73 5.12 22.29
N THR A 718 32.53 4.56 22.41
CA THR A 718 31.97 4.08 23.68
C THR A 718 32.12 2.57 23.92
N GLY A 719 32.44 1.81 22.86
CA GLY A 719 32.54 0.35 22.90
C GLY A 719 31.20 -0.37 23.06
N LEU A 720 30.09 0.31 22.75
CA LEU A 720 28.75 -0.27 22.67
C LEU A 720 28.61 -1.11 21.39
N LEU A 721 29.06 -0.59 20.25
CA LEU A 721 28.93 -1.24 18.96
C LEU A 721 29.98 -2.33 18.79
N GLN A 722 29.58 -3.43 18.16
CA GLN A 722 30.44 -4.58 17.91
C GLN A 722 30.28 -5.07 16.47
N THR A 723 31.42 -5.31 15.79
CA THR A 723 31.42 -5.92 14.47
C THR A 723 31.00 -7.38 14.51
N THR A 724 30.36 -7.85 13.45
CA THR A 724 29.95 -9.25 13.32
C THR A 724 31.04 -10.06 12.63
N ARG A 725 31.62 -11.04 13.32
CA ARG A 725 32.61 -11.94 12.69
C ARG A 725 31.94 -12.67 11.53
N ARG A 726 32.62 -12.73 10.39
CA ARG A 726 32.04 -13.30 9.16
C ARG A 726 33.07 -14.01 8.28
N LEU A 727 32.58 -14.93 7.45
CA LEU A 727 33.34 -15.64 6.42
C LEU A 727 32.47 -15.81 5.17
N TYR A 728 33.06 -15.65 3.99
CA TYR A 728 32.37 -15.89 2.72
C TYR A 728 32.65 -17.31 2.24
N VAL A 729 31.60 -18.00 1.79
CA VAL A 729 31.68 -19.37 1.28
C VAL A 729 31.10 -19.42 -0.13
N ASP A 730 31.85 -20.03 -1.03
CA ASP A 730 31.35 -20.50 -2.31
C ASP A 730 30.80 -21.92 -2.11
N THR A 731 29.50 -22.12 -2.34
CA THR A 731 28.80 -23.38 -2.10
C THR A 731 29.13 -24.44 -3.15
N ALA A 732 29.72 -24.07 -4.28
CA ALA A 732 30.18 -24.98 -5.33
C ALA A 732 31.64 -25.42 -5.13
N ASP A 733 32.45 -24.64 -4.40
CA ASP A 733 33.83 -24.98 -4.08
C ASP A 733 33.96 -25.79 -2.78
N ALA A 734 34.46 -27.01 -2.89
CA ALA A 734 34.66 -27.91 -1.76
C ALA A 734 35.69 -27.38 -0.73
N GLU A 735 36.70 -26.62 -1.17
CA GLU A 735 37.68 -26.03 -0.27
C GLU A 735 37.08 -24.86 0.53
N SER A 736 36.33 -23.98 -0.14
CA SER A 736 35.56 -22.91 0.50
C SER A 736 34.54 -23.44 1.51
N VAL A 737 33.78 -24.48 1.14
CA VAL A 737 32.84 -25.15 2.05
C VAL A 737 33.55 -25.70 3.29
N ARG A 738 34.70 -26.35 3.12
CA ARG A 738 35.51 -26.86 4.24
C ARG A 738 35.99 -25.73 5.15
N ALA A 739 36.48 -24.63 4.58
CA ALA A 739 36.85 -23.45 5.37
C ALA A 739 35.67 -22.88 6.17
N GLY A 740 34.46 -22.88 5.59
CA GLY A 740 33.21 -22.55 6.27
C GLY A 740 32.91 -23.43 7.48
N VAL A 741 33.07 -24.75 7.32
CA VAL A 741 32.89 -25.73 8.39
C VAL A 741 33.93 -25.54 9.50
N ASP A 742 35.20 -25.40 9.15
CA ASP A 742 36.30 -25.25 10.10
C ASP A 742 36.16 -23.97 10.93
N TRP A 743 35.79 -22.86 10.30
CA TRP A 743 35.50 -21.59 10.98
C TRP A 743 34.34 -21.72 11.98
N TRP A 744 33.28 -22.42 11.61
CA TRP A 744 32.14 -22.68 12.50
C TRP A 744 32.54 -23.59 13.68
N LEU A 745 33.33 -24.65 13.43
CA LEU A 745 33.84 -25.54 14.48
C LEU A 745 34.72 -24.79 15.47
N GLU A 746 35.61 -23.91 14.98
CA GLU A 746 36.46 -23.07 15.81
C GLU A 746 35.62 -22.13 16.69
N MET A 747 34.69 -21.40 16.08
CA MET A 747 33.87 -20.41 16.79
C MET A 747 32.93 -21.05 17.82
N THR A 748 32.27 -22.15 17.46
CA THR A 748 31.41 -22.89 18.41
C THR A 748 32.21 -23.61 19.49
N GLY A 749 33.42 -24.10 19.17
CA GLY A 749 34.36 -24.69 20.15
C GLY A 749 34.80 -23.70 21.23
N ARG A 750 34.93 -22.41 20.87
CA ARG A 750 35.21 -21.32 21.82
C ARG A 750 33.97 -20.82 22.57
N GLY A 751 32.79 -21.34 22.27
CA GLY A 751 31.54 -21.03 22.96
C GLY A 751 30.60 -20.06 22.27
N GLY A 752 30.85 -19.70 21.00
CA GLY A 752 29.84 -19.03 20.18
C GLY A 752 28.58 -19.89 20.03
N GLU A 753 27.41 -19.26 19.87
CA GLU A 753 26.15 -19.99 19.66
C GLU A 753 26.19 -20.79 18.35
N GLY A 754 26.79 -20.23 17.30
CA GLY A 754 26.79 -20.79 15.95
C GLY A 754 26.84 -19.69 14.92
N MET A 755 26.31 -19.95 13.73
CA MET A 755 26.27 -18.98 12.64
C MET A 755 24.90 -18.86 12.01
N VAL A 756 24.69 -17.77 11.29
CA VAL A 756 23.62 -17.60 10.32
C VAL A 756 24.27 -17.58 8.93
N VAL A 757 23.88 -18.53 8.09
CA VAL A 757 24.28 -18.56 6.67
C VAL A 757 23.25 -17.78 5.88
N LYS A 758 23.66 -16.78 5.12
CA LYS A 758 22.79 -15.94 4.29
C LYS A 758 23.29 -15.93 2.85
N PRO A 759 22.43 -15.82 1.83
CA PRO A 759 22.88 -15.49 0.48
C PRO A 759 23.71 -14.21 0.50
N LEU A 760 24.71 -14.08 -0.37
CA LEU A 760 25.46 -12.82 -0.44
C LEU A 760 24.59 -11.65 -0.93
N GLY A 761 23.69 -11.90 -1.88
CA GLY A 761 22.68 -10.92 -2.29
C GLY A 761 21.61 -10.74 -1.22
N GLY A 762 21.10 -9.51 -1.04
CA GLY A 762 20.12 -9.19 0.01
C GLY A 762 18.75 -9.85 -0.17
N VAL A 763 18.22 -9.89 -1.41
CA VAL A 763 16.94 -10.55 -1.76
C VAL A 763 17.16 -11.48 -2.95
N VAL A 764 17.14 -12.78 -2.72
CA VAL A 764 17.51 -13.79 -3.74
C VAL A 764 16.34 -14.72 -4.06
N ARG A 765 16.25 -15.15 -5.33
CA ARG A 765 15.23 -16.08 -5.84
C ARG A 765 15.88 -17.30 -6.49
N ASP A 766 15.22 -18.44 -6.34
CA ASP A 766 15.60 -19.70 -6.99
C ASP A 766 15.32 -19.66 -8.51
N GLY A 767 15.75 -20.68 -9.24
CA GLY A 767 15.52 -20.80 -10.70
C GLY A 767 14.04 -20.89 -11.12
N LYS A 768 13.10 -20.93 -10.17
CA LYS A 768 11.65 -20.89 -10.39
C LYS A 768 11.03 -19.55 -9.96
N GLY A 769 11.85 -18.57 -9.60
CA GLY A 769 11.41 -17.22 -9.17
C GLY A 769 10.89 -17.15 -7.73
N ARG A 770 11.07 -18.20 -6.92
CA ARG A 770 10.63 -18.24 -5.51
C ARG A 770 11.73 -17.71 -4.61
N LEU A 771 11.37 -16.95 -3.57
CA LEU A 771 12.35 -16.45 -2.60
C LEU A 771 13.05 -17.62 -1.88
N VAL A 772 14.37 -17.50 -1.76
CA VAL A 772 15.19 -18.40 -0.94
C VAL A 772 15.13 -17.98 0.53
N GLN A 773 15.56 -18.84 1.45
CA GLN A 773 15.62 -18.49 2.87
C GLN A 773 16.57 -17.30 3.08
N PRO A 774 16.13 -16.21 3.75
CA PRO A 774 16.98 -15.03 3.96
C PRO A 774 18.13 -15.29 4.93
N GLY A 775 18.01 -16.34 5.75
CA GLY A 775 19.08 -16.82 6.60
C GLY A 775 18.73 -18.19 7.16
N ILE A 776 19.71 -19.09 7.17
CA ILE A 776 19.63 -20.41 7.78
C ILE A 776 20.54 -20.42 9.01
N LYS A 777 19.97 -20.57 10.21
CA LYS A 777 20.77 -20.73 11.42
C LYS A 777 21.35 -22.15 11.51
N CYS A 778 22.61 -22.23 11.89
CA CYS A 778 23.34 -23.45 12.17
C CYS A 778 24.03 -23.32 13.53
N ARG A 779 23.41 -23.90 14.56
CA ARG A 779 23.82 -23.73 15.96
C ARG A 779 24.80 -24.82 16.40
N GLY A 780 25.77 -24.41 17.21
CA GLY A 780 26.79 -25.27 17.79
C GLY A 780 26.22 -26.36 18.67
N ARG A 781 26.91 -27.50 18.72
CA ARG A 781 26.52 -28.67 19.50
C ARG A 781 26.31 -28.34 20.98
N GLU A 782 27.26 -27.66 21.61
CA GLU A 782 27.16 -27.34 23.04
C GLU A 782 26.05 -26.31 23.34
N TYR A 783 25.81 -25.37 22.42
CA TYR A 783 24.69 -24.43 22.52
C TYR A 783 23.34 -25.15 22.52
N LEU A 784 23.17 -26.13 21.62
CA LEU A 784 21.90 -26.85 21.48
C LEU A 784 21.47 -27.63 22.74
N ARG A 785 22.36 -27.84 23.72
CA ARG A 785 21.97 -28.34 25.05
C ARG A 785 20.98 -27.41 25.74
N ILE A 786 21.13 -26.11 25.55
CA ILE A 786 20.25 -25.08 26.13
C ILE A 786 18.83 -25.25 25.56
N ILE A 787 18.71 -25.63 24.29
CA ILE A 787 17.44 -25.69 23.56
C ILE A 787 16.76 -27.07 23.67
N TYR A 788 17.53 -28.15 23.49
CA TYR A 788 17.02 -29.53 23.43
C TYR A 788 17.20 -30.30 24.74
N GLY A 789 17.82 -29.69 25.73
CA GLY A 789 18.07 -30.26 27.06
C GLY A 789 19.49 -30.85 27.21
N PRO A 790 19.91 -31.11 28.46
CA PRO A 790 21.29 -31.52 28.78
C PRO A 790 21.71 -32.82 28.08
N GLU A 791 20.78 -33.78 27.97
CA GLU A 791 21.02 -35.15 27.50
C GLU A 791 20.76 -35.33 25.99
N TYR A 792 20.56 -34.24 25.22
CA TYR A 792 20.12 -34.35 23.83
C TYR A 792 21.14 -35.02 22.89
N THR A 793 22.44 -34.97 23.23
CA THR A 793 23.53 -35.57 22.45
C THR A 793 23.62 -37.08 22.57
N ARG A 794 22.83 -37.71 23.46
CA ARG A 794 22.80 -39.17 23.58
C ARG A 794 22.26 -39.81 22.29
N PRO A 795 22.83 -40.93 21.81
CA PRO A 795 22.46 -41.52 20.52
C PRO A 795 20.95 -41.73 20.35
N GLU A 796 20.27 -42.24 21.37
CA GLU A 796 18.83 -42.51 21.37
C GLU A 796 17.99 -41.22 21.30
N ASN A 797 18.43 -40.13 21.93
CA ASN A 797 17.74 -38.85 21.91
C ASN A 797 18.00 -38.14 20.58
N LEU A 798 19.25 -38.13 20.11
CA LEU A 798 19.64 -37.52 18.86
C LEU A 798 18.92 -38.18 17.66
N ALA A 799 18.83 -39.51 17.64
CA ALA A 799 18.09 -40.25 16.62
C ALA A 799 16.60 -39.86 16.58
N ARG A 800 15.95 -39.69 17.74
CA ARG A 800 14.57 -39.20 17.83
C ARG A 800 14.42 -37.77 17.32
N LEU A 801 15.35 -36.89 17.68
CA LEU A 801 15.31 -35.47 17.31
C LEU A 801 15.60 -35.21 15.83
N ARG A 802 16.28 -36.14 15.14
CA ARG A 802 16.50 -36.06 13.68
C ARG A 802 15.22 -36.12 12.86
N GLY A 803 14.12 -36.64 13.41
CA GLY A 803 12.80 -36.67 12.77
C GLY A 803 11.98 -35.36 12.85
N ARG A 804 12.60 -34.21 13.10
CA ARG A 804 11.88 -32.91 13.23
C ARG A 804 11.40 -32.38 11.87
N PHE A 805 10.22 -31.74 11.86
CA PHE A 805 9.62 -31.18 10.65
C PHE A 805 9.88 -29.68 10.53
N LEU A 806 10.56 -29.24 9.46
CA LEU A 806 10.98 -27.84 9.27
C LEU A 806 10.05 -27.03 8.35
N ASN A 807 9.18 -27.68 7.59
CA ASN A 807 8.40 -27.05 6.51
C ASN A 807 7.56 -25.86 7.00
N HIS A 808 6.91 -26.01 8.16
CA HIS A 808 6.08 -24.94 8.72
C HIS A 808 6.93 -23.71 9.11
N LYS A 809 8.06 -23.92 9.82
CA LYS A 809 8.99 -22.85 10.21
C LYS A 809 9.64 -22.16 9.00
N ARG A 810 10.04 -22.94 7.98
CA ARG A 810 10.59 -22.41 6.72
C ARG A 810 9.56 -21.56 5.96
N SER A 811 8.31 -21.99 5.94
CA SER A 811 7.21 -21.23 5.32
C SER A 811 6.91 -19.93 6.09
N LEU A 812 6.87 -19.99 7.42
CA LEU A 812 6.71 -18.80 8.28
C LEU A 812 7.83 -17.78 8.05
N ALA A 813 9.09 -18.23 8.07
CA ALA A 813 10.25 -17.36 7.82
C ALA A 813 10.15 -16.60 6.49
N ILE A 814 9.74 -17.27 5.40
CA ILE A 814 9.56 -16.60 4.10
C ILE A 814 8.37 -15.63 4.12
N ARG A 815 7.22 -16.03 4.67
CA ARG A 815 6.03 -15.16 4.71
C ARG A 815 6.27 -13.90 5.54
N GLU A 816 6.88 -14.04 6.71
CA GLU A 816 7.25 -12.93 7.56
C GLU A 816 8.33 -12.06 6.91
N TYR A 817 9.33 -12.66 6.25
CA TYR A 817 10.36 -11.90 5.55
C TYR A 817 9.77 -11.06 4.40
N VAL A 818 8.85 -11.63 3.63
CA VAL A 818 8.10 -10.91 2.59
C VAL A 818 7.33 -9.72 3.15
N LEU A 819 6.67 -9.89 4.30
CA LEU A 819 5.95 -8.81 4.96
C LEU A 819 6.91 -7.74 5.51
N GLY A 820 8.04 -8.16 6.09
CA GLY A 820 9.10 -7.25 6.52
C GLY A 820 9.65 -6.41 5.36
N LEU A 821 9.97 -7.03 4.22
CA LEU A 821 10.40 -6.33 3.01
C LEU A 821 9.34 -5.35 2.50
N GLU A 822 8.08 -5.78 2.45
CA GLU A 822 6.98 -4.91 2.02
C GLU A 822 6.81 -3.70 2.95
N ALA A 823 6.96 -3.88 4.26
CA ALA A 823 6.91 -2.78 5.23
C ALA A 823 8.04 -1.76 4.98
N LEU A 824 9.26 -2.25 4.72
CA LEU A 824 10.42 -1.40 4.42
C LEU A 824 10.27 -0.65 3.10
N ASP A 825 9.77 -1.30 2.05
CA ASP A 825 9.53 -0.67 0.75
C ASP A 825 8.45 0.43 0.87
N ARG A 826 7.36 0.14 1.57
CA ARG A 826 6.30 1.12 1.86
C ARG A 826 6.81 2.31 2.67
N LEU A 827 7.65 2.04 3.68
CA LEU A 827 8.28 3.08 4.50
C LEU A 827 9.16 3.99 3.64
N ALA A 828 10.01 3.39 2.81
CA ALA A 828 10.94 4.10 1.93
C ALA A 828 10.23 4.98 0.90
N GLU A 829 9.12 4.50 0.33
CA GLU A 829 8.29 5.25 -0.64
C GLU A 829 7.37 6.31 0.02
N GLY A 830 7.40 6.42 1.35
CA GLY A 830 6.56 7.34 2.11
C GLY A 830 5.07 6.98 2.05
N GLU A 831 4.72 5.70 1.87
CA GLU A 831 3.32 5.27 1.99
C GLU A 831 2.78 5.58 3.40
N PRO A 832 1.45 5.77 3.56
CA PRO A 832 0.84 6.03 4.86
C PRO A 832 1.19 4.99 5.92
N LEU A 833 1.23 5.41 7.19
CA LEU A 833 1.55 4.53 8.31
C LEU A 833 0.66 3.29 8.36
N TRP A 834 -0.65 3.41 8.12
CA TRP A 834 -1.55 2.25 8.09
C TRP A 834 -1.16 1.21 7.03
N ARG A 835 -0.64 1.63 5.87
CA ARG A 835 -0.14 0.72 4.82
C ARG A 835 1.12 0.00 5.28
N VAL A 836 2.07 0.70 5.89
CA VAL A 836 3.26 0.06 6.50
C VAL A 836 2.80 -0.95 7.55
N HIS A 837 1.83 -0.56 8.37
CA HIS A 837 1.35 -1.36 9.50
C HIS A 837 0.55 -2.59 9.10
N GLU A 838 -0.14 -2.60 7.96
CA GLU A 838 -0.73 -3.85 7.42
C GLU A 838 0.31 -4.98 7.38
N ALA A 839 1.53 -4.66 6.93
CA ALA A 839 2.61 -5.62 6.81
C ALA A 839 3.28 -5.93 8.16
N VAL A 840 3.56 -4.91 8.97
CA VAL A 840 4.12 -5.07 10.33
C VAL A 840 3.22 -5.92 11.23
N PHE A 841 1.91 -5.63 11.26
CA PHE A 841 0.92 -6.45 11.97
C PHE A 841 0.85 -7.86 11.41
N GLY A 842 0.99 -8.01 10.10
CA GLY A 842 1.07 -9.31 9.46
C GLY A 842 2.19 -10.16 10.05
N VAL A 843 3.40 -9.61 10.22
CA VAL A 843 4.53 -10.33 10.84
C VAL A 843 4.17 -10.77 12.25
N LEU A 844 3.68 -9.85 13.08
CA LEU A 844 3.32 -10.14 14.47
C LEU A 844 2.20 -11.19 14.58
N ALA A 845 1.24 -11.17 13.65
CA ALA A 845 0.17 -12.15 13.58
C ALA A 845 0.71 -13.52 13.20
N LEU A 846 1.58 -13.61 12.19
CA LEU A 846 2.19 -14.89 11.79
C LEU A 846 3.05 -15.51 12.91
N GLU A 847 3.72 -14.68 13.72
CA GLU A 847 4.48 -15.14 14.89
C GLU A 847 3.60 -15.78 15.99
N SER A 848 2.28 -15.56 15.97
CA SER A 848 1.34 -16.26 16.86
C SER A 848 0.93 -17.65 16.35
N GLU A 849 1.32 -18.04 15.13
CA GLU A 849 1.09 -19.40 14.63
C GLU A 849 1.92 -20.42 15.45
N PRO A 850 1.31 -21.53 15.92
CA PRO A 850 2.00 -22.49 16.76
C PRO A 850 3.07 -23.24 15.96
N VAL A 851 4.33 -23.09 16.38
CA VAL A 851 5.48 -23.79 15.81
C VAL A 851 6.36 -24.36 16.92
N ASP A 852 7.16 -25.37 16.61
CA ASP A 852 8.12 -25.94 17.57
C ASP A 852 9.11 -24.85 18.04
N PRO A 853 9.10 -24.48 19.34
CA PRO A 853 9.89 -23.36 19.86
C PRO A 853 11.39 -23.63 19.87
N ARG A 854 11.80 -24.89 19.66
CA ARG A 854 13.21 -25.28 19.59
C ARG A 854 13.83 -24.92 18.24
N LEU A 855 12.99 -24.72 17.21
CA LEU A 855 13.44 -24.53 15.83
C LEU A 855 14.11 -23.21 15.62
#